data_AF-A0A0G4LN11-F1
#
_entry.id   AF-A0A0G4LN11-F1
#
_cell.length_a   1.000
_cell.length_b   1.000
_cell.length_c   1.000
_cell.angle_alpha   90.00
_cell.angle_beta   90.00
_cell.angle_gamma   90.00
#
_symmetry.space_group_name_H-M   'P 1'
#
loop_
_entity.id
_entity.type
_entity.pdbx_description
1 polymer ?
#
loop_
_entity_poly.entity_id
_entity_poly.type
_entity_poly.pdbx_seq_one_letter_code
_entity_poly.pdbx_strand_id
1 'polypeptide(L)'
;MAQKPQQFDVLGDTGARVDRPRDSLALIFKRALELGLDDVSQDGGVRFTVGTMCSGTDAPILALRELQDAALSMGYNHLFDFDHQFSVEIEAYKQAFIERNSKPSGEIYRDVIQVSDPSRKDAITAHGSLAPIPAAPDLLVAGSSCVDFSKLNNKRDILAKHSVLSRLYEEAKNTRNGLDFGTVTPQSQSHDVRMALQDVRDSFQTEGESVKTFGSILQFIYDQRPKFIILENVSHAPWRAFTHFWLPLVGYVALSMKVDSKNFLVPQTRTRGYLVAVDQWHYGTEMSTRMARLWSSMMESSNWFPNQYPEVHKFLLSSMDQRILEARAIEERKIAENMTRDVEARMCAYDHAKVRRQQGLGPDRPFTQRDGRGNLLPRDTSWQAYIRGTSSRVQDLLDITWLSERKKAGRDLNYKAKYLDLGEGVERLKTQIGIVGCVLPDGDLFATDQGRPILGIEALSLQGLPIDRIHTSVETQADLHDMAGNAMTTTVVGAATLCVLIAERQVTRSSGFHNGLPLLDNGASTKTQHLKHLFAIRQSDRNGTADVAFALLQHCPSYSTAQKDQAAVAHLMMILQKGRRYCPCAGYRKHNPATGLMICTLCNQVRCVTCAGNPAHAFETLLTGPLWSWDETIHALRGILPNRFALTGGHGIPQDDKDVKSLYLSLYTTEKEERNITSRLRELRKCLGAVYYLDHFDNSQVIVATYVSTCGRIELSIGSDQVVWYLYLPEPLEPGSFNQRAAPPIARATLDKSAGNVFPSCQSWEVFFLQPLPVVLSLEPQSDSTLRCSVTEFNGQPIKSYPIIPMAATELMVGVEGLYEFSQNCGTPFDLLYLRRANDSEPSSAPCYLFLDTKHTTEPEEDSWVMSQSVSKLEPGTHREVLCKFPSSWKEQEQKLRQYGTPQTVQ
;
A
#
# COMPACT_ATOMS: atom_id res chain seq x y z
N MET A 1 7.37 22.33 -38.93
CA MET A 1 7.70 22.58 -37.51
C MET A 1 6.43 22.37 -36.70
N ALA A 2 6.13 21.12 -36.34
CA ALA A 2 5.02 20.84 -35.44
C ALA A 2 5.41 21.33 -34.03
N GLN A 3 4.55 22.12 -33.41
CA GLN A 3 4.75 22.57 -32.03
C GLN A 3 4.85 21.32 -31.14
N LYS A 4 5.94 21.21 -30.37
CA LYS A 4 6.01 20.26 -29.25
C LYS A 4 4.71 20.42 -28.43
N PRO A 5 3.99 19.34 -28.09
CA PRO A 5 2.91 19.45 -27.13
C PRO A 5 3.48 20.12 -25.88
N GLN A 6 2.82 21.19 -25.41
CA GLN A 6 3.17 21.79 -24.13
C GLN A 6 3.18 20.65 -23.12
N GLN A 7 4.33 20.41 -22.48
CA GLN A 7 4.44 19.54 -21.31
C GLN A 7 3.42 20.05 -20.29
N PHE A 8 2.23 19.44 -20.28
CA PHE A 8 1.28 19.63 -19.22
C PHE A 8 1.79 18.76 -18.08
N ASP A 9 2.47 19.43 -17.17
CA ASP A 9 3.05 18.87 -15.96
C ASP A 9 1.90 18.56 -14.98
N VAL A 10 1.12 17.51 -15.29
CA VAL A 10 0.02 17.04 -14.44
C VAL A 10 0.55 16.37 -13.16
N LEU A 11 1.84 16.02 -13.17
CA LEU A 11 2.68 15.86 -11.98
C LEU A 11 3.72 16.98 -12.02
N GLY A 12 3.33 18.20 -11.61
CA GLY A 12 4.18 19.39 -11.57
C GLY A 12 5.61 19.12 -11.06
N ASP A 13 6.48 20.13 -11.09
CA ASP A 13 7.73 20.24 -10.29
C ASP A 13 7.64 19.71 -8.81
N THR A 14 6.44 19.41 -8.31
CA THR A 14 6.12 18.59 -7.14
C THR A 14 6.27 17.08 -7.42
N GLY A 15 7.36 16.47 -6.92
CA GLY A 15 7.77 15.08 -7.18
C GLY A 15 6.71 13.95 -7.13
N ALA A 16 7.06 12.84 -7.79
CA ALA A 16 6.28 11.62 -8.03
C ALA A 16 5.74 10.90 -6.77
N ARG A 17 4.47 11.14 -6.36
CA ARG A 17 3.86 10.56 -5.14
C ARG A 17 3.02 9.31 -5.41
N VAL A 18 3.10 8.34 -4.49
CA VAL A 18 2.24 7.14 -4.46
C VAL A 18 1.41 7.13 -3.18
N ASP A 19 0.12 7.43 -3.29
CA ASP A 19 -0.82 7.33 -2.17
C ASP A 19 -1.71 6.09 -2.25
N ARG A 20 -1.88 5.53 -3.44
CA ARG A 20 -2.65 4.32 -3.72
C ARG A 20 -1.92 3.44 -4.75
N PRO A 21 -2.21 2.13 -4.82
CA PRO A 21 -1.55 1.22 -5.76
C PRO A 21 -1.56 1.67 -7.23
N ARG A 22 -2.64 2.31 -7.68
CA ARG A 22 -2.76 2.80 -9.07
C ARG A 22 -1.78 3.92 -9.41
N ASP A 23 -1.36 4.72 -8.43
CA ASP A 23 -0.42 5.83 -8.68
C ASP A 23 0.95 5.28 -9.12
N SER A 24 1.30 4.06 -8.68
CA SER A 24 2.48 3.34 -9.16
C SER A 24 2.43 3.10 -10.68
N LEU A 25 1.26 2.80 -11.25
CA LEU A 25 1.12 2.59 -12.71
C LEU A 25 1.32 3.88 -13.50
N ALA A 26 0.90 5.03 -12.96
CA ALA A 26 1.18 6.33 -13.58
C ALA A 26 2.69 6.63 -13.63
N LEU A 27 3.43 6.26 -12.58
CA LEU A 27 4.89 6.40 -12.56
C LEU A 27 5.61 5.40 -13.45
N ILE A 28 5.11 4.17 -13.56
CA ILE A 28 5.56 3.18 -14.55
C ILE A 28 5.37 3.75 -15.96
N PHE A 29 4.20 4.33 -16.26
CA PHE A 29 3.94 4.96 -17.55
C PHE A 29 4.92 6.12 -17.83
N LYS A 30 5.10 7.02 -16.85
CA LYS A 30 6.06 8.14 -16.96
C LYS A 30 7.47 7.63 -17.27
N ARG A 31 7.92 6.57 -16.58
CA ARG A 31 9.23 5.98 -16.83
C ARG A 31 9.32 5.33 -18.21
N ALA A 32 8.25 4.69 -18.68
CA ALA A 32 8.20 4.11 -20.03
C ALA A 32 8.31 5.19 -21.12
N LEU A 33 7.78 6.41 -20.92
CA LEU A 33 8.01 7.53 -21.84
C LEU A 33 9.51 7.83 -22.01
N GLU A 34 10.27 7.80 -20.91
CA GLU A 34 11.74 8.01 -20.93
C GLU A 34 12.48 6.86 -21.62
N LEU A 35 11.88 5.66 -21.69
CA LEU A 35 12.42 4.49 -22.39
C LEU A 35 12.04 4.45 -23.88
N GLY A 36 11.25 5.41 -24.38
CA GLY A 36 10.88 5.52 -25.79
C GLY A 36 9.40 5.27 -26.10
N LEU A 37 8.52 5.25 -25.10
CA LEU A 37 7.08 5.15 -25.35
C LEU A 37 6.51 6.39 -26.06
N ASP A 38 7.14 7.56 -25.92
CA ASP A 38 6.74 8.78 -26.64
C ASP A 38 6.81 8.60 -28.16
N ASP A 39 7.79 7.82 -28.66
CA ASP A 39 7.91 7.51 -30.09
C ASP A 39 6.69 6.76 -30.62
N VAL A 40 6.07 5.90 -29.79
CA VAL A 40 4.83 5.19 -30.14
C VAL A 40 3.69 6.18 -30.33
N SER A 41 3.58 7.18 -29.44
CA SER A 41 2.55 8.21 -29.56
C SER A 41 2.78 9.14 -30.76
N GLN A 42 4.02 9.55 -31.01
CA GLN A 42 4.36 10.44 -32.14
C GLN A 42 4.05 9.79 -33.49
N ASP A 43 4.10 8.46 -33.53
CA ASP A 43 3.81 7.66 -34.70
C ASP A 43 2.30 7.37 -34.91
N GLY A 44 1.44 7.98 -34.11
CA GLY A 44 -0.02 7.86 -34.19
C GLY A 44 -0.62 6.88 -33.18
N GLY A 45 0.19 6.25 -32.33
CA GLY A 45 -0.26 5.27 -31.35
C GLY A 45 -0.69 3.93 -31.95
N VAL A 46 -0.93 2.94 -31.09
CA VAL A 46 -1.17 1.55 -31.52
C VAL A 46 -2.49 1.00 -30.99
N ARG A 47 -3.17 0.18 -31.79
CA ARG A 47 -4.32 -0.61 -31.38
C ARG A 47 -3.97 -2.08 -31.47
N PHE A 48 -4.24 -2.85 -30.41
CA PHE A 48 -3.94 -4.28 -30.39
C PHE A 48 -5.03 -5.09 -29.68
N THR A 49 -5.20 -6.34 -30.07
CA THR A 49 -6.07 -7.28 -29.35
C THR A 49 -5.27 -8.05 -28.30
N VAL A 50 -5.89 -8.32 -27.16
CA VAL A 50 -5.25 -9.04 -26.05
C VAL A 50 -6.12 -10.19 -25.57
N GLY A 51 -5.50 -11.35 -25.34
CA GLY A 51 -6.12 -12.49 -24.68
C GLY A 51 -5.32 -12.92 -23.46
N THR A 52 -5.98 -13.51 -22.47
CA THR A 52 -5.32 -14.06 -21.28
C THR A 52 -5.59 -15.55 -21.11
N MET A 53 -4.58 -16.30 -20.64
CA MET A 53 -4.70 -17.73 -20.33
C MET A 53 -4.11 -18.05 -18.96
N CYS A 54 -4.80 -18.92 -18.21
CA CYS A 54 -4.57 -19.07 -16.77
C CYS A 54 -4.67 -17.69 -16.10
N SER A 55 -5.80 -17.02 -16.40
CA SER A 55 -5.98 -15.58 -16.27
C SER A 55 -5.92 -15.07 -14.83
N GLY A 56 -6.28 -15.90 -13.85
CA GLY A 56 -6.31 -15.51 -12.46
C GLY A 56 -7.27 -14.35 -12.23
N THR A 57 -6.74 -13.19 -11.88
CA THR A 57 -7.48 -11.94 -11.67
C THR A 57 -7.54 -11.04 -12.90
N ASP A 58 -6.96 -11.46 -14.04
CA ASP A 58 -6.73 -10.60 -15.21
C ASP A 58 -5.91 -9.34 -14.88
N ALA A 59 -4.93 -9.48 -13.98
CA ALA A 59 -4.00 -8.42 -13.63
C ALA A 59 -3.40 -7.66 -14.85
N PRO A 60 -3.05 -8.30 -15.99
CA PRO A 60 -2.59 -7.60 -17.18
C PRO A 60 -3.63 -6.62 -17.76
N ILE A 61 -4.91 -7.01 -17.76
CA ILE A 61 -6.01 -6.19 -18.30
C ILE A 61 -6.28 -5.01 -17.36
N LEU A 62 -6.29 -5.26 -16.05
CA LEU A 62 -6.43 -4.20 -15.05
C LEU A 62 -5.27 -3.20 -15.15
N ALA A 63 -4.04 -3.68 -15.36
CA ALA A 63 -2.88 -2.81 -15.56
C ALA A 63 -3.02 -1.94 -16.82
N LEU A 64 -3.45 -2.52 -17.95
CA LEU A 64 -3.65 -1.77 -19.19
C LEU A 64 -4.68 -0.65 -19.05
N ARG A 65 -5.78 -0.88 -18.31
CA ARG A 65 -6.79 0.16 -18.04
C ARG A 65 -6.24 1.33 -17.24
N GLU A 66 -5.49 1.04 -16.16
CA GLU A 66 -4.86 2.10 -15.36
C GLU A 66 -3.76 2.83 -16.15
N LEU A 67 -3.04 2.15 -17.05
CA LEU A 67 -2.06 2.77 -17.93
C LEU A 67 -2.72 3.66 -19.00
N GLN A 68 -3.90 3.31 -19.52
CA GLN A 68 -4.68 4.20 -20.39
C GLN A 68 -5.12 5.47 -19.64
N ASP A 69 -5.62 5.31 -18.41
CA ASP A 69 -5.98 6.45 -17.56
C ASP A 69 -4.76 7.35 -17.26
N ALA A 70 -3.61 6.74 -16.98
CA ALA A 70 -2.35 7.47 -16.81
C ALA A 70 -1.96 8.24 -18.07
N ALA A 71 -2.04 7.61 -19.25
CA ALA A 71 -1.76 8.25 -20.53
C ALA A 71 -2.65 9.49 -20.75
N LEU A 72 -3.97 9.34 -20.56
CA LEU A 72 -4.94 10.43 -20.68
C LEU A 72 -4.64 11.57 -19.69
N SER A 73 -4.31 11.22 -18.44
CA SER A 73 -3.96 12.21 -17.42
C SER A 73 -2.71 13.01 -17.78
N MET A 74 -1.78 12.45 -18.55
CA MET A 74 -0.55 13.09 -18.99
C MET A 74 -0.65 13.74 -20.39
N GLY A 75 -1.86 13.84 -20.96
CA GLY A 75 -2.12 14.48 -22.25
C GLY A 75 -1.92 13.58 -23.47
N TYR A 76 -1.75 12.28 -23.28
CA TYR A 76 -1.62 11.31 -24.36
C TYR A 76 -2.99 10.70 -24.70
N ASN A 77 -3.76 11.41 -25.52
CA ASN A 77 -5.13 11.02 -25.88
C ASN A 77 -5.23 9.73 -26.74
N HIS A 78 -4.16 9.38 -27.45
CA HIS A 78 -4.14 8.29 -28.43
C HIS A 78 -2.81 7.51 -28.42
N LEU A 79 -2.25 7.18 -27.25
CA LEU A 79 -1.00 6.40 -27.22
C LEU A 79 -1.23 4.94 -27.57
N PHE A 80 -2.20 4.30 -26.91
CA PHE A 80 -2.60 2.95 -27.24
C PHE A 80 -4.08 2.68 -26.90
N ASP A 81 -4.69 1.80 -27.69
CA ASP A 81 -6.00 1.21 -27.42
C ASP A 81 -5.89 -0.32 -27.44
N PHE A 82 -6.73 -1.00 -26.68
CA PHE A 82 -6.73 -2.46 -26.66
C PHE A 82 -8.14 -3.05 -26.58
N ASP A 83 -8.31 -4.20 -27.24
CA ASP A 83 -9.53 -5.01 -27.17
C ASP A 83 -9.23 -6.31 -26.43
N HIS A 84 -9.80 -6.47 -25.23
CA HIS A 84 -9.66 -7.69 -24.45
C HIS A 84 -10.60 -8.78 -25.00
N GLN A 85 -10.08 -9.69 -25.81
CA GLN A 85 -10.91 -10.62 -26.59
C GLN A 85 -11.41 -11.83 -25.80
N PHE A 86 -10.59 -12.40 -24.92
CA PHE A 86 -10.96 -13.57 -24.13
C PHE A 86 -10.07 -13.74 -22.89
N SER A 87 -10.61 -14.45 -21.91
CA SER A 87 -9.88 -14.97 -20.75
C SER A 87 -10.04 -16.48 -20.67
N VAL A 88 -9.06 -17.20 -20.13
CA VAL A 88 -9.19 -18.64 -19.84
C VAL A 88 -8.80 -18.92 -18.40
N GLU A 89 -9.78 -19.30 -17.59
CA GLU A 89 -9.62 -19.51 -16.14
C GLU A 89 -10.44 -20.72 -15.71
N ILE A 90 -9.87 -21.60 -14.88
CA ILE A 90 -10.50 -22.86 -14.47
C ILE A 90 -11.35 -22.73 -13.21
N GLU A 91 -11.00 -21.80 -12.32
CA GLU A 91 -11.69 -21.61 -11.05
C GLU A 91 -12.89 -20.67 -11.17
N ALA A 92 -14.06 -21.16 -10.79
CA ALA A 92 -15.33 -20.46 -10.99
C ALA A 92 -15.41 -19.10 -10.28
N TYR A 93 -14.81 -18.95 -9.09
CA TYR A 93 -14.82 -17.67 -8.37
C TYR A 93 -13.91 -16.64 -9.05
N LYS A 94 -12.80 -17.06 -9.67
CA LYS A 94 -11.92 -16.22 -10.48
C LYS A 94 -12.59 -15.82 -11.80
N GLN A 95 -13.27 -16.74 -12.47
CA GLN A 95 -14.12 -16.42 -13.63
C GLN A 95 -15.17 -15.36 -13.29
N ALA A 96 -15.84 -15.50 -12.14
CA ALA A 96 -16.83 -14.53 -11.69
C ALA A 96 -16.20 -13.16 -11.36
N PHE A 97 -14.98 -13.16 -10.82
CA PHE A 97 -14.21 -11.94 -10.60
C PHE A 97 -13.87 -11.25 -11.92
N ILE A 98 -13.42 -11.99 -12.93
CA ILE A 98 -13.13 -11.50 -14.28
C ILE A 98 -14.39 -10.89 -14.91
N GLU A 99 -15.52 -11.60 -14.86
CA GLU A 99 -16.80 -11.13 -15.41
C GLU A 99 -17.24 -9.78 -14.82
N ARG A 100 -16.94 -9.52 -13.52
CA ARG A 100 -17.26 -8.24 -12.87
C ARG A 100 -16.25 -7.15 -13.17
N ASN A 101 -14.97 -7.48 -13.28
CA ASN A 101 -13.89 -6.51 -13.18
C ASN A 101 -13.12 -6.30 -14.48
N SER A 102 -13.00 -7.31 -15.33
CA SER A 102 -12.17 -7.29 -16.54
C SER A 102 -12.84 -7.92 -17.76
N LYS A 103 -14.17 -8.07 -17.74
CA LYS A 103 -14.95 -8.79 -18.77
C LYS A 103 -14.42 -8.59 -20.21
N PRO A 104 -14.07 -9.68 -20.91
CA PRO A 104 -13.66 -9.61 -22.31
C PRO A 104 -14.83 -9.24 -23.24
N SER A 105 -14.52 -8.75 -24.44
CA SER A 105 -15.47 -8.50 -25.53
C SER A 105 -16.00 -9.80 -26.13
N GLY A 106 -15.21 -10.88 -26.08
CA GLY A 106 -15.62 -12.25 -26.34
C GLY A 106 -15.98 -13.00 -25.05
N GLU A 107 -15.47 -14.22 -24.91
CA GLU A 107 -15.90 -15.17 -23.88
C GLU A 107 -14.83 -15.40 -22.81
N ILE A 108 -15.28 -15.78 -21.62
CA ILE A 108 -14.44 -16.37 -20.58
C ILE A 108 -14.53 -17.88 -20.73
N TYR A 109 -13.44 -18.53 -21.10
CA TYR A 109 -13.36 -19.99 -21.25
C TYR A 109 -12.95 -20.67 -19.96
N ARG A 110 -13.46 -21.89 -19.77
CA ARG A 110 -13.26 -22.64 -18.53
C ARG A 110 -11.96 -23.43 -18.48
N ASP A 111 -11.46 -23.91 -19.61
CA ASP A 111 -10.38 -24.89 -19.59
C ASP A 111 -9.42 -24.65 -20.76
N VAL A 112 -8.17 -24.32 -20.41
CA VAL A 112 -7.11 -24.08 -21.39
C VAL A 112 -6.83 -25.32 -22.24
N ILE A 113 -7.02 -26.54 -21.70
CA ILE A 113 -6.84 -27.78 -22.46
C ILE A 113 -7.86 -27.86 -23.60
N GLN A 114 -9.11 -27.44 -23.36
CA GLN A 114 -10.15 -27.47 -24.39
C GLN A 114 -9.95 -26.39 -25.44
N VAL A 115 -9.58 -25.18 -25.00
CA VAL A 115 -9.31 -24.04 -25.90
C VAL A 115 -8.12 -24.34 -26.82
N SER A 116 -7.16 -25.13 -26.33
CA SER A 116 -5.95 -25.49 -27.08
C SER A 116 -6.03 -26.84 -27.78
N ASP A 117 -7.16 -27.55 -27.80
CA ASP A 117 -7.25 -28.86 -28.42
C ASP A 117 -7.44 -28.74 -29.95
N PRO A 118 -6.48 -29.18 -30.78
CA PRO A 118 -6.57 -29.06 -32.23
C PRO A 118 -7.69 -29.91 -32.86
N SER A 119 -8.29 -30.84 -32.11
CA SER A 119 -9.45 -31.61 -32.57
C SER A 119 -10.79 -30.88 -32.40
N ARG A 120 -10.79 -29.74 -31.70
CA ARG A 120 -11.99 -28.98 -31.35
C ARG A 120 -12.08 -27.68 -32.14
N LYS A 121 -13.31 -27.24 -32.37
CA LYS A 121 -13.62 -25.91 -32.90
C LYS A 121 -14.26 -24.99 -31.84
N ASP A 122 -14.82 -25.60 -30.80
CA ASP A 122 -15.55 -24.92 -29.73
C ASP A 122 -15.06 -25.41 -28.36
N ALA A 123 -15.09 -24.50 -27.37
CA ALA A 123 -14.74 -24.75 -25.98
C ALA A 123 -15.86 -24.30 -25.03
N ILE A 124 -15.89 -24.88 -23.82
CA ILE A 124 -16.89 -24.55 -22.81
C ILE A 124 -16.53 -23.21 -22.15
N THR A 125 -17.50 -22.30 -22.09
CA THR A 125 -17.40 -21.01 -21.40
C THR A 125 -17.63 -21.14 -19.89
N ALA A 126 -17.31 -20.10 -19.12
CA ALA A 126 -17.61 -19.98 -17.69
C ALA A 126 -19.12 -20.12 -17.41
N HIS A 127 -19.98 -19.74 -18.36
CA HIS A 127 -21.44 -19.87 -18.28
C HIS A 127 -21.95 -21.29 -18.61
N GLY A 128 -21.06 -22.20 -19.03
CA GLY A 128 -21.40 -23.57 -19.39
C GLY A 128 -21.91 -23.76 -20.83
N SER A 129 -21.90 -22.71 -21.65
CA SER A 129 -22.21 -22.80 -23.09
C SER A 129 -20.98 -23.20 -23.90
N LEU A 130 -21.18 -23.76 -25.10
CA LEU A 130 -20.12 -23.90 -26.09
C LEU A 130 -19.96 -22.60 -26.87
N ALA A 131 -18.72 -22.15 -27.06
CA ALA A 131 -18.38 -21.01 -27.90
C ALA A 131 -17.18 -21.34 -28.81
N PRO A 132 -17.10 -20.75 -30.02
CA PRO A 132 -15.99 -20.96 -30.93
C PRO A 132 -14.65 -20.56 -30.30
N ILE A 133 -13.63 -21.40 -30.45
CA ILE A 133 -12.27 -21.10 -29.97
C ILE A 133 -11.82 -19.73 -30.54
N PRO A 134 -11.28 -18.84 -29.70
CA PRO A 134 -10.98 -17.48 -30.10
C PRO A 134 -9.87 -17.44 -31.16
N ALA A 135 -9.96 -16.46 -32.05
CA ALA A 135 -8.90 -16.15 -33.00
C ALA A 135 -7.64 -15.63 -32.27
N ALA A 136 -6.54 -15.56 -33.00
CA ALA A 136 -5.27 -15.06 -32.51
C ALA A 136 -5.36 -13.59 -32.03
N PRO A 137 -5.06 -13.29 -30.77
CA PRO A 137 -4.85 -11.92 -30.34
C PRO A 137 -3.47 -11.43 -30.83
N ASP A 138 -3.28 -10.11 -30.94
CA ASP A 138 -1.95 -9.53 -31.18
C ASP A 138 -1.01 -9.83 -29.99
N LEU A 139 -1.53 -9.77 -28.77
CA LEU A 139 -0.81 -10.05 -27.52
C LEU A 139 -1.51 -11.15 -26.72
N LEU A 140 -0.80 -12.23 -26.40
CA LEU A 140 -1.24 -13.23 -25.43
C LEU A 140 -0.46 -13.05 -24.12
N VAL A 141 -1.16 -12.93 -22.99
CA VAL A 141 -0.52 -12.95 -21.66
C VAL A 141 -0.93 -14.21 -20.92
N ALA A 142 0.03 -15.00 -20.43
CA ALA A 142 -0.31 -16.24 -19.73
C ALA A 142 0.57 -16.52 -18.51
N GLY A 143 -0.05 -17.00 -17.43
CA GLY A 143 0.61 -17.43 -16.20
C GLY A 143 0.43 -18.93 -15.99
N SER A 144 1.21 -19.77 -16.68
CA SER A 144 1.07 -21.23 -16.56
C SER A 144 1.24 -21.69 -15.10
N SER A 145 0.51 -22.72 -14.66
CA SER A 145 0.58 -23.22 -13.29
C SER A 145 2.02 -23.44 -12.84
N CYS A 146 2.37 -22.97 -11.64
CA CYS A 146 3.70 -23.09 -11.07
C CYS A 146 3.81 -24.23 -10.05
N VAL A 147 2.76 -25.05 -9.87
CA VAL A 147 2.67 -26.07 -8.82
C VAL A 147 3.85 -27.04 -8.87
N ASP A 148 4.29 -27.46 -10.06
CA ASP A 148 5.39 -28.42 -10.21
C ASP A 148 6.78 -27.78 -10.03
N PHE A 149 6.88 -26.44 -10.13
CA PHE A 149 8.13 -25.69 -10.02
C PHE A 149 8.28 -24.95 -8.68
N SER A 150 7.23 -24.94 -7.86
CA SER A 150 7.18 -24.17 -6.62
C SER A 150 8.17 -24.69 -5.58
N LYS A 151 8.75 -23.76 -4.79
CA LYS A 151 9.57 -24.12 -3.64
C LYS A 151 8.81 -24.84 -2.54
N LEU A 152 7.51 -24.65 -2.49
CA LEU A 152 6.59 -25.24 -1.52
C LEU A 152 6.26 -26.71 -1.87
N ASN A 153 6.55 -27.14 -3.10
CA ASN A 153 6.31 -28.51 -3.53
C ASN A 153 7.53 -29.41 -3.21
N ASN A 154 7.38 -30.30 -2.23
CA ASN A 154 8.43 -31.25 -1.83
C ASN A 154 8.77 -32.29 -2.91
N LYS A 155 7.92 -32.46 -3.94
CA LYS A 155 8.15 -33.38 -5.06
C LYS A 155 8.68 -32.67 -6.31
N ARG A 156 8.95 -31.36 -6.28
CA ARG A 156 9.35 -30.58 -7.46
C ARG A 156 10.51 -31.22 -8.23
N ASP A 157 11.52 -31.73 -7.53
CA ASP A 157 12.74 -32.20 -8.18
C ASP A 157 12.46 -33.48 -8.99
N ILE A 158 11.50 -34.30 -8.55
CA ILE A 158 11.05 -35.50 -9.26
C ILE A 158 10.14 -35.09 -10.42
N LEU A 159 9.13 -34.25 -10.14
CA LEU A 159 8.13 -33.81 -11.12
C LEU A 159 8.78 -33.03 -12.27
N ALA A 160 9.69 -32.09 -11.96
CA ALA A 160 10.37 -31.30 -12.96
C ALA A 160 11.35 -32.15 -13.79
N LYS A 161 12.16 -33.03 -13.17
CA LYS A 161 13.20 -33.81 -13.90
C LYS A 161 12.64 -34.94 -14.76
N HIS A 162 11.52 -35.53 -14.37
CA HIS A 162 10.95 -36.69 -15.07
C HIS A 162 9.75 -36.36 -15.96
N SER A 163 9.32 -35.10 -16.00
CA SER A 163 8.24 -34.69 -16.91
C SER A 163 8.58 -34.95 -18.38
N VAL A 164 7.56 -35.18 -19.18
CA VAL A 164 7.65 -35.28 -20.64
C VAL A 164 8.37 -34.07 -21.25
N LEU A 165 8.17 -32.87 -20.67
CA LEU A 165 8.79 -31.63 -21.14
C LEU A 165 10.32 -31.66 -20.95
N SER A 166 10.78 -32.13 -19.80
CA SER A 166 12.21 -32.23 -19.50
C SER A 166 12.87 -33.37 -20.27
N ARG A 167 12.16 -34.49 -20.43
CA ARG A 167 12.63 -35.64 -21.21
C ARG A 167 12.89 -35.25 -22.67
N LEU A 168 11.90 -34.66 -23.34
CA LEU A 168 12.02 -34.24 -24.74
C LEU A 168 13.13 -33.19 -24.93
N TYR A 169 13.29 -32.27 -23.97
CA TYR A 169 14.38 -31.30 -23.98
C TYR A 169 15.77 -31.95 -23.84
N GLU A 170 15.95 -32.90 -22.91
CA GLU A 170 17.25 -33.58 -22.74
C GLU A 170 17.55 -34.56 -23.90
N GLU A 171 16.54 -35.22 -24.47
CA GLU A 171 16.69 -36.03 -25.70
C GLU A 171 17.22 -35.16 -26.86
N ALA A 172 16.58 -34.00 -27.10
CA ALA A 172 16.99 -33.04 -28.12
C ALA A 172 18.42 -32.48 -27.93
N LYS A 173 18.81 -32.26 -26.67
CA LYS A 173 20.16 -31.79 -26.31
C LYS A 173 21.25 -32.83 -26.55
N ASN A 174 20.92 -34.12 -26.46
CA ASN A 174 21.88 -35.23 -26.60
C ASN A 174 22.09 -35.67 -28.05
N THR A 175 21.24 -35.25 -28.99
CA THR A 175 21.45 -35.47 -30.43
C THR A 175 22.50 -34.51 -31.01
N ARG A 176 23.58 -35.05 -31.64
CA ARG A 176 24.72 -34.30 -32.23
C ARG A 176 24.35 -33.31 -33.36
N ASN A 177 23.15 -33.41 -33.91
CA ASN A 177 22.60 -32.46 -34.89
C ASN A 177 21.63 -31.52 -34.19
N GLY A 178 22.10 -30.76 -33.17
CA GLY A 178 21.27 -29.85 -32.39
C GLY A 178 20.27 -29.15 -33.29
N LEU A 179 18.97 -29.39 -33.05
CA LEU A 179 17.88 -29.09 -33.98
C LEU A 179 18.07 -27.67 -34.55
N ASP A 180 18.53 -27.59 -35.79
CA ASP A 180 18.69 -26.34 -36.51
C ASP A 180 17.29 -25.90 -36.97
N PHE A 181 16.56 -25.25 -36.06
CA PHE A 181 15.26 -24.66 -36.35
C PHE A 181 15.35 -23.41 -37.23
N GLY A 182 16.54 -23.05 -37.72
CA GLY A 182 16.82 -21.84 -38.50
C GLY A 182 16.18 -21.77 -39.89
N THR A 183 15.45 -22.81 -40.32
CA THR A 183 14.84 -22.86 -41.68
C THR A 183 13.42 -23.43 -41.71
N VAL A 184 12.68 -23.44 -40.60
CA VAL A 184 11.27 -23.87 -40.62
C VAL A 184 10.41 -22.74 -41.18
N THR A 185 9.99 -22.87 -42.43
CA THR A 185 9.01 -21.97 -43.08
C THR A 185 7.60 -22.25 -42.56
N PRO A 186 6.68 -21.27 -42.58
CA PRO A 186 5.32 -21.38 -42.02
C PRO A 186 4.47 -22.52 -42.63
N GLN A 187 4.87 -23.03 -43.80
CA GLN A 187 4.14 -24.03 -44.58
C GLN A 187 4.64 -25.47 -44.35
N SER A 188 5.84 -25.67 -43.81
CA SER A 188 6.27 -26.99 -43.33
C SER A 188 5.94 -27.09 -41.84
N GLN A 189 4.70 -27.46 -41.54
CA GLN A 189 4.32 -28.03 -40.25
C GLN A 189 5.18 -29.27 -40.03
N SER A 190 6.39 -29.08 -39.49
CA SER A 190 7.35 -30.15 -39.27
C SER A 190 6.63 -31.27 -38.52
N HIS A 191 6.62 -32.46 -39.11
CA HIS A 191 6.05 -33.66 -38.50
C HIS A 191 6.57 -33.82 -37.06
N ASP A 192 7.84 -33.48 -36.83
CA ASP A 192 8.49 -33.55 -35.53
C ASP A 192 7.89 -32.60 -34.49
N VAL A 193 7.53 -31.36 -34.89
CA VAL A 193 6.88 -30.39 -33.97
C VAL A 193 5.51 -30.93 -33.57
N ARG A 194 4.73 -31.44 -34.53
CA ARG A 194 3.43 -32.04 -34.26
C ARG A 194 3.53 -33.26 -33.36
N MET A 195 4.52 -34.11 -33.59
CA MET A 195 4.75 -35.28 -32.74
C MET A 195 5.18 -34.89 -31.33
N ALA A 196 6.06 -33.89 -31.18
CA ALA A 196 6.45 -33.39 -29.86
C ALA A 196 5.24 -32.79 -29.10
N LEU A 197 4.40 -32.00 -29.75
CA LEU A 197 3.19 -31.45 -29.12
C LEU A 197 2.14 -32.55 -28.83
N GLN A 198 2.03 -33.55 -29.72
CA GLN A 198 1.18 -34.73 -29.50
C GLN A 198 1.63 -35.52 -28.27
N ASP A 199 2.92 -35.81 -28.13
CA ASP A 199 3.50 -36.51 -26.97
C ASP A 199 3.21 -35.74 -25.67
N VAL A 200 3.35 -34.42 -25.71
CA VAL A 200 3.01 -33.56 -24.56
C VAL A 200 1.52 -33.69 -24.22
N ARG A 201 0.63 -33.61 -25.20
CA ARG A 201 -0.81 -33.72 -24.99
C ARG A 201 -1.23 -35.10 -24.48
N ASP A 202 -0.68 -36.17 -25.03
CA ASP A 202 -1.00 -37.54 -24.62
C ASP A 202 -0.58 -37.81 -23.16
N SER A 203 0.41 -37.08 -22.67
CA SER A 203 0.85 -37.15 -21.27
C SER A 203 -0.07 -36.44 -20.28
N PHE A 204 -1.07 -35.66 -20.70
CA PHE A 204 -1.90 -34.86 -19.79
C PHE A 204 -2.63 -35.69 -18.73
N GLN A 205 -2.96 -36.96 -18.99
CA GLN A 205 -3.59 -37.80 -17.96
C GLN A 205 -2.62 -38.26 -16.86
N THR A 206 -1.32 -38.22 -17.13
CA THR A 206 -0.27 -38.75 -16.23
C THR A 206 0.63 -37.68 -15.62
N GLU A 207 0.65 -36.48 -16.20
CA GLU A 207 1.54 -35.38 -15.81
C GLU A 207 0.87 -34.33 -14.91
N GLY A 208 1.73 -33.52 -14.30
CA GLY A 208 1.34 -32.42 -13.41
C GLY A 208 0.67 -31.25 -14.12
N GLU A 209 0.14 -30.33 -13.32
CA GLU A 209 -0.63 -29.18 -13.80
C GLU A 209 0.23 -28.18 -14.60
N SER A 210 1.51 -28.04 -14.26
CA SER A 210 2.42 -27.15 -14.98
C SER A 210 2.65 -27.64 -16.42
N VAL A 211 2.73 -28.97 -16.63
CA VAL A 211 2.85 -29.56 -17.97
C VAL A 211 1.59 -29.33 -18.80
N LYS A 212 0.41 -29.54 -18.21
CA LYS A 212 -0.88 -29.35 -18.87
C LYS A 212 -1.06 -27.92 -19.36
N THR A 213 -0.86 -26.95 -18.45
CA THR A 213 -1.07 -25.53 -18.75
C THR A 213 -0.03 -25.01 -19.74
N PHE A 214 1.26 -25.29 -19.54
CA PHE A 214 2.30 -24.86 -20.48
C PHE A 214 2.18 -25.55 -21.84
N GLY A 215 1.91 -26.85 -21.88
CA GLY A 215 1.68 -27.59 -23.13
C GLY A 215 0.46 -27.09 -23.91
N SER A 216 -0.63 -26.74 -23.21
CA SER A 216 -1.80 -26.13 -23.83
C SER A 216 -1.50 -24.74 -24.39
N ILE A 217 -0.72 -23.92 -23.69
CA ILE A 217 -0.26 -22.63 -24.21
C ILE A 217 0.60 -22.83 -25.46
N LEU A 218 1.56 -23.77 -25.45
CA LEU A 218 2.39 -24.08 -26.62
C LEU A 218 1.56 -24.51 -27.82
N GLN A 219 0.56 -25.37 -27.61
CA GLN A 219 -0.35 -25.82 -28.66
C GLN A 219 -1.16 -24.64 -29.22
N PHE A 220 -1.73 -23.79 -28.35
CA PHE A 220 -2.49 -22.62 -28.79
C PHE A 220 -1.64 -21.63 -29.59
N ILE A 221 -0.43 -21.29 -29.15
CA ILE A 221 0.42 -20.32 -29.85
C ILE A 221 0.99 -20.89 -31.16
N TYR A 222 1.10 -22.22 -31.26
CA TYR A 222 1.45 -22.90 -32.50
C TYR A 222 0.31 -22.81 -33.51
N ASP A 223 -0.93 -23.04 -33.07
CA ASP A 223 -2.12 -23.05 -33.94
C ASP A 223 -2.62 -21.66 -34.30
N GLN A 224 -2.71 -20.74 -33.33
CA GLN A 224 -3.32 -19.42 -33.51
C GLN A 224 -2.31 -18.35 -33.93
N ARG A 225 -1.02 -18.47 -33.60
CA ARG A 225 0.01 -17.47 -33.96
C ARG A 225 -0.19 -16.03 -33.40
N PRO A 226 -0.35 -15.81 -32.08
CA PRO A 226 -0.25 -14.45 -31.53
C PRO A 226 1.08 -13.78 -31.87
N LYS A 227 1.09 -12.47 -32.16
CA LYS A 227 2.33 -11.76 -32.54
C LYS A 227 3.33 -11.70 -31.39
N PHE A 228 2.82 -11.48 -30.18
CA PHE A 228 3.59 -11.40 -28.94
C PHE A 228 2.99 -12.28 -27.86
N ILE A 229 3.87 -12.90 -27.06
CA ILE A 229 3.50 -13.62 -25.85
C ILE A 229 4.28 -13.07 -24.67
N ILE A 230 3.58 -12.77 -23.58
CA ILE A 230 4.19 -12.54 -22.27
C ILE A 230 3.85 -13.74 -21.37
N LEU A 231 4.88 -14.45 -20.91
CA LEU A 231 4.73 -15.51 -19.92
C LEU A 231 5.31 -15.09 -18.57
N GLU A 232 4.57 -15.34 -17.49
CA GLU A 232 5.03 -15.17 -16.12
C GLU A 232 5.04 -16.51 -15.39
N ASN A 233 6.07 -16.74 -14.57
CA ASN A 233 6.11 -17.89 -13.67
C ASN A 233 7.09 -17.67 -12.50
N VAL A 234 7.14 -18.61 -11.55
CA VAL A 234 8.12 -18.61 -10.46
C VAL A 234 9.55 -18.61 -10.99
N SER A 235 10.46 -17.97 -10.24
CA SER A 235 11.85 -17.78 -10.68
C SER A 235 12.67 -19.08 -10.85
N HIS A 236 12.13 -20.24 -10.47
CA HIS A 236 12.77 -21.55 -10.56
C HIS A 236 12.19 -22.42 -11.68
N ALA A 237 11.21 -21.91 -12.45
CA ALA A 237 10.74 -22.57 -13.65
C ALA A 237 11.89 -22.81 -14.66
N PRO A 238 11.77 -23.77 -15.59
CA PRO A 238 12.84 -24.13 -16.53
C PRO A 238 12.99 -23.09 -17.67
N TRP A 239 13.26 -21.84 -17.32
CA TRP A 239 13.34 -20.68 -18.23
C TRP A 239 14.28 -20.91 -19.42
N ARG A 240 15.39 -21.63 -19.23
CA ARG A 240 16.32 -21.98 -20.32
C ARG A 240 15.67 -22.91 -21.34
N ALA A 241 14.92 -23.93 -20.89
CA ALA A 241 14.20 -24.82 -21.78
C ALA A 241 13.06 -24.10 -22.50
N PHE A 242 12.35 -23.19 -21.81
CA PHE A 242 11.33 -22.35 -22.44
C PHE A 242 11.94 -21.52 -23.59
N THR A 243 12.97 -20.74 -23.29
CA THR A 243 13.56 -19.78 -24.24
C THR A 243 14.37 -20.40 -25.38
N HIS A 244 15.09 -21.50 -25.14
CA HIS A 244 16.05 -22.05 -26.11
C HIS A 244 15.55 -23.33 -26.81
N PHE A 245 14.42 -23.89 -26.38
CA PHE A 245 13.87 -25.11 -26.98
C PHE A 245 12.38 -24.98 -27.28
N TRP A 246 11.53 -24.84 -26.27
CA TRP A 246 10.08 -24.91 -26.45
C TRP A 246 9.51 -23.79 -27.31
N LEU A 247 9.86 -22.53 -27.05
CA LEU A 247 9.36 -21.40 -27.85
C LEU A 247 9.96 -21.41 -29.28
N PRO A 248 11.27 -21.64 -29.48
CA PRO A 248 11.84 -21.82 -30.82
C PRO A 248 11.23 -22.99 -31.61
N LEU A 249 10.94 -24.12 -30.95
CA LEU A 249 10.31 -25.31 -31.55
C LEU A 249 8.96 -24.95 -32.21
N VAL A 250 8.18 -24.07 -31.57
CA VAL A 250 6.90 -23.58 -32.10
C VAL A 250 7.04 -22.24 -32.85
N GLY A 251 8.24 -21.84 -33.27
CA GLY A 251 8.43 -20.71 -34.17
C GLY A 251 8.39 -19.33 -33.50
N TYR A 252 8.89 -19.20 -32.27
CA TYR A 252 9.05 -17.92 -31.58
C TYR A 252 10.49 -17.67 -31.16
N VAL A 253 10.94 -16.42 -31.25
CA VAL A 253 12.15 -15.98 -30.57
C VAL A 253 11.77 -15.49 -29.18
N ALA A 254 12.41 -16.05 -28.15
CA ALA A 254 12.05 -15.75 -26.78
C ALA A 254 13.26 -15.37 -25.92
N LEU A 255 13.06 -14.40 -25.02
CA LEU A 255 14.00 -14.06 -23.95
C LEU A 255 13.26 -13.96 -22.63
N SER A 256 13.93 -14.35 -21.55
CA SER A 256 13.39 -14.33 -20.20
C SER A 256 14.29 -13.59 -19.25
N MET A 257 13.71 -13.02 -18.22
CA MET A 257 14.44 -12.35 -17.15
C MET A 257 13.76 -12.51 -15.80
N LYS A 258 14.54 -12.28 -14.75
CA LYS A 258 14.09 -12.36 -13.37
C LYS A 258 13.90 -10.95 -12.84
N VAL A 259 12.70 -10.66 -12.33
CA VAL A 259 12.29 -9.35 -11.82
C VAL A 259 11.83 -9.47 -10.38
N ASP A 260 11.99 -8.39 -9.63
CA ASP A 260 11.52 -8.25 -8.25
C ASP A 260 10.54 -7.07 -8.20
N SER A 261 9.31 -7.31 -7.75
CA SER A 261 8.22 -6.32 -7.74
C SER A 261 8.56 -5.00 -7.04
N LYS A 262 9.46 -5.02 -6.05
CA LYS A 262 9.93 -3.81 -5.36
C LYS A 262 10.66 -2.82 -6.27
N ASN A 263 11.18 -3.27 -7.40
CA ASN A 263 11.82 -2.39 -8.38
C ASN A 263 10.80 -1.74 -9.34
N PHE A 264 9.52 -2.07 -9.18
CA PHE A 264 8.39 -1.63 -9.99
C PHE A 264 7.28 -1.07 -9.08
N LEU A 265 7.68 -0.34 -8.02
CA LEU A 265 6.79 0.46 -7.17
C LEU A 265 5.68 -0.32 -6.43
N VAL A 266 5.94 -1.58 -6.08
CA VAL A 266 5.08 -2.37 -5.19
C VAL A 266 5.89 -2.71 -3.95
N PRO A 267 5.38 -2.49 -2.73
CA PRO A 267 6.16 -2.61 -1.50
C PRO A 267 6.28 -4.07 -1.01
N GLN A 268 6.72 -4.92 -1.93
CA GLN A 268 6.78 -6.36 -1.79
C GLN A 268 8.05 -6.88 -2.45
N THR A 269 8.76 -7.79 -1.77
CA THR A 269 9.80 -8.62 -2.43
C THR A 269 9.14 -9.87 -3.01
N ARG A 270 8.74 -9.81 -4.28
CA ARG A 270 8.19 -10.93 -5.05
C ARG A 270 9.00 -11.11 -6.31
N THR A 271 9.83 -12.16 -6.29
CA THR A 271 10.70 -12.47 -7.41
C THR A 271 10.04 -13.47 -8.35
N ARG A 272 9.85 -13.07 -9.61
CA ARG A 272 9.25 -13.88 -10.69
C ARG A 272 10.10 -13.81 -11.95
N GLY A 273 9.93 -14.80 -12.83
CA GLY A 273 10.47 -14.73 -14.17
C GLY A 273 9.40 -14.25 -15.15
N TYR A 274 9.79 -13.39 -16.07
CA TYR A 274 8.97 -12.93 -17.19
C TYR A 274 9.69 -13.27 -18.48
N LEU A 275 8.95 -13.72 -19.48
CA LEU A 275 9.44 -14.03 -20.81
C LEU A 275 8.61 -13.30 -21.85
N VAL A 276 9.29 -12.69 -22.83
CA VAL A 276 8.67 -12.25 -24.07
C VAL A 276 8.99 -13.26 -25.17
N ALA A 277 7.99 -13.64 -25.96
CA ALA A 277 8.13 -14.43 -27.18
C ALA A 277 7.57 -13.63 -28.36
N VAL A 278 8.30 -13.58 -29.47
CA VAL A 278 7.95 -12.83 -30.68
C VAL A 278 7.82 -13.78 -31.86
N ASP A 279 6.72 -13.70 -32.60
CA ASP A 279 6.45 -14.56 -33.75
C ASP A 279 7.46 -14.30 -34.88
N GLN A 280 8.40 -15.25 -35.06
CA GLN A 280 9.42 -15.12 -36.10
C GLN A 280 8.93 -15.43 -37.50
N TRP A 281 7.80 -16.10 -37.64
CA TRP A 281 7.16 -16.34 -38.94
C TRP A 281 6.42 -15.10 -39.44
N HIS A 282 5.92 -14.28 -38.51
CA HIS A 282 5.31 -12.98 -38.83
C HIS A 282 6.36 -11.88 -39.06
N TYR A 283 7.29 -11.70 -38.12
CA TYR A 283 8.27 -10.60 -38.18
C TYR A 283 9.61 -11.00 -38.81
N GLY A 284 9.89 -12.28 -39.02
CA GLY A 284 11.25 -12.74 -39.36
C GLY A 284 12.16 -12.82 -38.13
N THR A 285 13.14 -13.72 -38.19
CA THR A 285 14.02 -14.05 -37.06
C THR A 285 14.88 -12.88 -36.60
N GLU A 286 15.40 -12.05 -37.51
CA GLU A 286 16.25 -10.91 -37.15
C GLU A 286 15.47 -9.85 -36.35
N MET A 287 14.31 -9.42 -36.85
CA MET A 287 13.47 -8.44 -36.17
C MET A 287 12.96 -8.97 -34.84
N SER A 288 12.50 -10.23 -34.80
CA SER A 288 12.04 -10.89 -33.58
C SER A 288 13.12 -10.95 -32.51
N THR A 289 14.35 -11.29 -32.91
CA THR A 289 15.53 -11.29 -32.02
C THR A 289 15.83 -9.90 -31.48
N ARG A 290 15.76 -8.88 -32.34
CA ARG A 290 16.00 -7.49 -31.93
C ARG A 290 14.91 -6.98 -30.97
N MET A 291 13.63 -7.27 -31.23
CA MET A 291 12.51 -6.91 -30.36
C MET A 291 12.66 -7.58 -28.98
N ALA A 292 12.91 -8.90 -28.94
CA ALA A 292 13.11 -9.62 -27.70
C ALA A 292 14.29 -9.06 -26.88
N ARG A 293 15.41 -8.71 -27.54
CA ARG A 293 16.59 -8.12 -26.89
C ARG A 293 16.32 -6.72 -26.33
N LEU A 294 15.63 -5.87 -27.09
CA LEU A 294 15.22 -4.54 -26.63
C LEU A 294 14.30 -4.64 -25.41
N TRP A 295 13.28 -5.50 -25.49
CA TRP A 295 12.40 -5.77 -24.36
C TRP A 295 13.18 -6.22 -23.12
N SER A 296 14.07 -7.20 -23.28
CA SER A 296 14.88 -7.73 -22.17
C SER A 296 15.80 -6.67 -21.56
N SER A 297 16.36 -5.78 -22.37
CA SER A 297 17.19 -4.68 -21.89
C SER A 297 16.36 -3.64 -21.12
N MET A 298 15.22 -3.21 -21.65
CA MET A 298 14.36 -2.21 -20.99
C MET A 298 13.79 -2.69 -19.66
N MET A 299 13.51 -3.99 -19.54
CA MET A 299 12.96 -4.55 -18.30
C MET A 299 14.00 -4.74 -17.18
N GLU A 300 15.29 -4.49 -17.41
CA GLU A 300 16.31 -4.53 -16.36
C GLU A 300 15.97 -3.58 -15.22
N SER A 301 16.16 -4.01 -13.97
CA SER A 301 15.71 -3.22 -12.81
C SER A 301 16.36 -1.84 -12.70
N SER A 302 17.56 -1.66 -13.27
CA SER A 302 18.27 -0.38 -13.38
C SER A 302 17.51 0.65 -14.23
N ASN A 303 16.66 0.20 -15.14
CA ASN A 303 15.83 1.07 -15.98
C ASN A 303 14.53 1.50 -15.31
N TRP A 304 14.22 1.01 -14.11
CA TRP A 304 12.99 1.32 -13.37
C TRP A 304 13.32 2.02 -12.05
N PHE A 305 12.86 1.46 -10.93
CA PHE A 305 12.96 2.06 -9.60
C PHE A 305 13.73 1.12 -8.65
N PRO A 306 15.04 0.89 -8.89
CA PRO A 306 15.80 -0.14 -8.17
C PRO A 306 15.84 0.16 -6.67
N ASN A 307 15.29 -0.75 -5.86
CA ASN A 307 15.11 -0.61 -4.40
C ASN A 307 14.36 0.65 -3.97
N GLN A 308 13.56 1.23 -4.87
CA GLN A 308 12.73 2.39 -4.61
C GLN A 308 11.27 1.95 -4.70
N TYR A 309 10.60 1.85 -3.55
CA TYR A 309 9.22 1.42 -3.44
C TYR A 309 8.48 2.29 -2.41
N PRO A 310 7.15 2.45 -2.55
CA PRO A 310 6.33 3.19 -1.61
C PRO A 310 6.23 2.50 -0.24
N GLU A 311 5.73 3.20 0.76
CA GLU A 311 5.51 2.58 2.07
C GLU A 311 4.35 1.57 2.02
N VAL A 312 4.52 0.40 2.65
CA VAL A 312 3.51 -0.69 2.62
C VAL A 312 2.13 -0.23 3.06
N HIS A 313 2.02 0.69 4.02
CA HIS A 313 0.73 1.14 4.52
C HIS A 313 -0.11 1.88 3.46
N LYS A 314 0.49 2.38 2.37
CA LYS A 314 -0.22 2.94 1.20
C LYS A 314 -0.94 1.87 0.37
N PHE A 315 -0.60 0.60 0.61
CA PHE A 315 -1.17 -0.58 -0.01
C PHE A 315 -2.05 -1.37 0.97
N LEU A 316 -2.14 -0.94 2.23
CA LEU A 316 -2.99 -1.52 3.26
C LEU A 316 -4.15 -0.57 3.59
N LEU A 317 -5.24 -1.13 4.10
CA LEU A 317 -6.38 -0.34 4.51
C LEU A 317 -6.21 0.11 5.97
N SER A 318 -6.79 1.28 6.28
CA SER A 318 -6.92 1.76 7.65
C SER A 318 -7.65 0.71 8.50
N SER A 319 -7.29 0.62 9.79
CA SER A 319 -7.97 -0.26 10.75
C SER A 319 -9.47 0.05 10.90
N MET A 320 -9.90 1.22 10.40
CA MET A 320 -11.28 1.70 10.39
C MET A 320 -11.97 1.65 9.03
N ASP A 321 -11.31 1.17 7.98
CA ASP A 321 -11.96 0.97 6.68
C ASP A 321 -13.13 -0.01 6.82
N GLN A 322 -14.28 0.33 6.25
CA GLN A 322 -15.50 -0.48 6.35
C GLN A 322 -15.27 -1.93 5.91
N ARG A 323 -14.43 -2.15 4.88
CA ARG A 323 -14.09 -3.49 4.39
C ARG A 323 -13.32 -4.30 5.43
N ILE A 324 -12.43 -3.66 6.20
CA ILE A 324 -11.71 -4.29 7.31
C ILE A 324 -12.66 -4.66 8.44
N LEU A 325 -13.56 -3.75 8.82
CA LEU A 325 -14.54 -3.97 9.88
C LEU A 325 -15.52 -5.11 9.54
N GLU A 326 -15.99 -5.16 8.29
CA GLU A 326 -16.89 -6.22 7.80
C GLU A 326 -16.20 -7.58 7.74
N ALA A 327 -15.01 -7.65 7.14
CA ALA A 327 -14.22 -8.87 7.10
C ALA A 327 -13.90 -9.39 8.50
N ARG A 328 -13.51 -8.49 9.42
CA ARG A 328 -13.31 -8.83 10.83
C ARG A 328 -14.55 -9.43 11.48
N ALA A 329 -15.72 -8.83 11.28
CA ALA A 329 -16.98 -9.32 11.84
C ALA A 329 -17.37 -10.71 11.30
N ILE A 330 -17.00 -11.03 10.06
CA ILE A 330 -17.23 -12.35 9.46
C ILE A 330 -16.25 -13.38 10.05
N GLU A 331 -14.95 -13.05 10.10
CA GLU A 331 -13.93 -13.97 10.59
C GLU A 331 -14.06 -14.27 12.08
N GLU A 332 -14.39 -13.29 12.94
CA GLU A 332 -14.63 -13.56 14.35
C GLU A 332 -15.81 -14.50 14.59
N ARG A 333 -16.87 -14.42 13.77
CA ARG A 333 -17.99 -15.37 13.83
C ARG A 333 -17.54 -16.77 13.47
N LYS A 334 -16.79 -16.92 12.38
CA LYS A 334 -16.21 -18.22 11.97
C LYS A 334 -15.32 -18.82 13.05
N ILE A 335 -14.47 -18.01 13.70
CA ILE A 335 -13.59 -18.46 14.79
C ILE A 335 -14.41 -18.91 16.01
N ALA A 336 -15.49 -18.21 16.33
CA ALA A 336 -16.38 -18.58 17.43
C ALA A 336 -17.14 -19.88 17.16
N GLU A 337 -17.54 -20.13 15.92
CA GLU A 337 -18.23 -21.35 15.49
C GLU A 337 -17.27 -22.54 15.37
N ASN A 338 -16.06 -22.31 14.87
CA ASN A 338 -15.06 -23.32 14.56
C ASN A 338 -13.75 -23.02 15.31
N MET A 339 -13.72 -23.25 16.62
CA MET A 339 -12.45 -23.21 17.35
C MET A 339 -11.51 -24.29 16.80
N THR A 340 -10.41 -23.86 16.20
CA THR A 340 -9.39 -24.73 15.63
C THR A 340 -8.93 -25.75 16.66
N ARG A 341 -9.04 -27.05 16.35
CA ARG A 341 -8.40 -28.09 17.17
C ARG A 341 -6.89 -27.92 17.05
N ASP A 342 -6.20 -27.78 18.18
CA ASP A 342 -4.74 -27.66 18.19
C ASP A 342 -4.14 -28.96 17.64
N VAL A 343 -3.49 -28.88 16.48
CA VAL A 343 -2.82 -30.02 15.85
C VAL A 343 -1.43 -30.16 16.49
N GLU A 344 -1.06 -31.38 16.86
CA GLU A 344 0.19 -31.65 17.57
C GLU A 344 1.43 -31.43 16.66
N ALA A 345 1.95 -30.19 16.65
CA ALA A 345 3.07 -29.78 15.81
C ALA A 345 4.45 -30.01 16.49
N ARG A 346 4.75 -31.26 16.87
CA ARG A 346 5.96 -31.63 17.66
C ARG A 346 7.28 -31.12 17.07
N MET A 347 7.43 -31.19 15.74
CA MET A 347 8.65 -30.72 15.06
C MET A 347 8.83 -29.21 15.20
N CYS A 348 7.77 -28.42 15.03
CA CYS A 348 7.82 -26.98 15.23
C CYS A 348 8.17 -26.61 16.68
N ALA A 349 7.63 -27.35 17.65
CA ALA A 349 7.96 -27.14 19.07
C ALA A 349 9.46 -27.37 19.36
N TYR A 350 10.07 -28.38 18.73
CA TYR A 350 11.52 -28.62 18.82
C TYR A 350 12.32 -27.43 18.24
N ASP A 351 11.95 -26.97 17.04
CA ASP A 351 12.62 -25.85 16.37
C ASP A 351 12.48 -24.56 17.19
N HIS A 352 11.29 -24.30 17.75
CA HIS A 352 11.04 -23.18 18.64
C HIS A 352 11.93 -23.24 19.90
N ALA A 353 12.02 -24.40 20.55
CA ALA A 353 12.88 -24.59 21.71
C ALA A 353 14.36 -24.40 21.35
N LYS A 354 14.78 -24.87 20.17
CA LYS A 354 16.14 -24.68 19.63
C LYS A 354 16.42 -23.19 19.42
N VAL A 355 15.53 -22.45 18.76
CA VAL A 355 15.67 -21.00 18.54
C VAL A 355 15.72 -20.25 19.87
N ARG A 356 14.80 -20.54 20.80
CA ARG A 356 14.80 -19.92 22.14
C ARG A 356 16.12 -20.15 22.89
N ARG A 357 16.71 -21.35 22.82
CA ARG A 357 18.03 -21.66 23.40
C ARG A 357 19.16 -20.91 22.69
N GLN A 358 19.23 -21.01 21.37
CA GLN A 358 20.29 -20.38 20.56
C GLN A 358 20.31 -18.85 20.69
N GLN A 359 19.14 -18.24 20.89
CA GLN A 359 19.00 -16.80 21.03
C GLN A 359 18.88 -16.31 22.50
N GLY A 360 18.80 -17.25 23.45
CA GLY A 360 18.64 -16.96 24.87
C GLY A 360 17.37 -16.18 25.20
N LEU A 361 16.23 -16.50 24.58
CA LEU A 361 14.98 -15.73 24.71
C LEU A 361 14.20 -16.03 26.00
N GLY A 362 14.53 -17.12 26.69
CA GLY A 362 13.78 -17.59 27.86
C GLY A 362 12.44 -18.26 27.49
N PRO A 363 11.66 -18.68 28.50
CA PRO A 363 10.37 -19.34 28.31
C PRO A 363 9.19 -18.36 28.19
N ASP A 364 9.43 -17.07 28.43
CA ASP A 364 8.39 -16.06 28.53
C ASP A 364 7.60 -15.89 27.22
N ARG A 365 6.38 -15.41 27.38
CA ARG A 365 5.38 -15.20 26.31
C ARG A 365 4.73 -13.81 26.43
N PRO A 366 5.50 -12.73 26.30
CA PRO A 366 5.01 -11.39 26.61
C PRO A 366 3.94 -10.88 25.63
N PHE A 367 3.92 -11.37 24.39
CA PHE A 367 2.97 -10.92 23.38
C PHE A 367 1.61 -11.60 23.55
N THR A 368 1.59 -12.92 23.80
CA THR A 368 0.35 -13.69 23.93
C THR A 368 -0.13 -13.88 25.37
N GLN A 369 0.79 -13.74 26.35
CA GLN A 369 0.61 -14.10 27.76
C GLN A 369 -0.02 -15.48 27.96
N ARG A 370 0.32 -16.46 27.11
CA ARG A 370 -0.23 -17.80 27.22
C ARG A 370 0.23 -18.51 28.49
N ASP A 371 -0.69 -18.81 29.40
CA ASP A 371 -0.40 -19.53 30.64
C ASP A 371 -0.23 -21.06 30.42
N GLY A 372 0.05 -21.79 31.50
CA GLY A 372 0.21 -23.25 31.46
C GLY A 372 -1.10 -24.03 31.24
N ARG A 373 -2.26 -23.37 31.38
CA ARG A 373 -3.60 -23.95 31.14
C ARG A 373 -4.11 -23.64 29.72
N GLY A 374 -3.36 -22.83 28.95
CA GLY A 374 -3.73 -22.41 27.60
C GLY A 374 -4.57 -21.13 27.54
N ASN A 375 -4.79 -20.44 28.66
CA ASN A 375 -5.47 -19.14 28.65
C ASN A 375 -4.58 -18.09 27.98
N LEU A 376 -5.19 -17.21 27.20
CA LEU A 376 -4.51 -16.23 26.36
C LEU A 376 -4.99 -14.82 26.68
N LEU A 377 -4.02 -13.92 26.86
CA LEU A 377 -4.25 -12.48 26.91
C LEU A 377 -3.28 -11.78 25.94
N PRO A 378 -3.53 -11.86 24.62
CA PRO A 378 -2.76 -11.12 23.62
C PRO A 378 -2.72 -9.63 23.92
N ARG A 379 -1.79 -8.90 23.31
CA ARG A 379 -1.74 -7.45 23.46
C ARG A 379 -3.06 -6.78 23.04
N ASP A 380 -3.45 -5.77 23.80
CA ASP A 380 -4.72 -5.05 23.75
C ASP A 380 -4.93 -4.27 22.44
N THR A 381 -3.84 -3.94 21.74
CA THR A 381 -3.85 -3.37 20.40
C THR A 381 -4.03 -4.40 19.28
N SER A 382 -3.95 -5.70 19.60
CA SER A 382 -4.02 -6.78 18.61
C SER A 382 -5.42 -7.34 18.46
N TRP A 383 -5.68 -8.02 17.35
CA TRP A 383 -6.93 -8.72 17.09
C TRP A 383 -7.03 -9.98 17.96
N GLN A 384 -7.57 -9.78 19.16
CA GLN A 384 -7.73 -10.79 20.22
C GLN A 384 -8.35 -12.11 19.73
N ALA A 385 -9.51 -12.04 19.07
CA ALA A 385 -10.25 -13.22 18.62
C ALA A 385 -9.44 -14.04 17.60
N TYR A 386 -8.80 -13.38 16.64
CA TYR A 386 -7.93 -14.04 15.67
C TYR A 386 -6.78 -14.78 16.37
N ILE A 387 -6.01 -14.11 17.23
CA ILE A 387 -4.87 -14.75 17.92
C ILE A 387 -5.34 -15.94 18.78
N ARG A 388 -6.47 -15.81 19.48
CA ARG A 388 -7.06 -16.91 20.26
C ARG A 388 -7.52 -18.09 19.40
N GLY A 389 -7.93 -17.84 18.15
CA GLY A 389 -8.32 -18.86 17.18
C GLY A 389 -7.14 -19.59 16.52
N THR A 390 -5.91 -19.05 16.62
CA THR A 390 -4.71 -19.67 16.04
C THR A 390 -4.17 -20.81 16.89
N SER A 391 -3.36 -21.69 16.29
CA SER A 391 -2.72 -22.82 16.97
C SER A 391 -1.67 -22.40 18.01
N SER A 392 -1.34 -23.32 18.92
CA SER A 392 -0.30 -23.08 19.93
C SER A 392 1.08 -22.81 19.32
N ARG A 393 1.35 -23.36 18.13
CA ARG A 393 2.53 -23.06 17.30
C ARG A 393 2.57 -21.59 16.89
N VAL A 394 1.50 -21.07 16.32
CA VAL A 394 1.44 -19.67 15.83
C VAL A 394 1.62 -18.69 16.98
N GLN A 395 0.95 -18.94 18.11
CA GLN A 395 1.07 -18.12 19.31
C GLN A 395 2.53 -18.07 19.82
N ASP A 396 3.22 -19.21 19.86
CA ASP A 396 4.62 -19.25 20.30
C ASP A 396 5.58 -18.65 19.26
N LEU A 397 5.27 -18.75 17.96
CA LEU A 397 5.99 -18.06 16.88
C LEU A 397 5.92 -16.54 17.06
N LEU A 398 4.74 -15.99 17.37
CA LEU A 398 4.56 -14.56 17.64
C LEU A 398 5.41 -14.12 18.83
N ASP A 399 5.41 -14.87 19.94
CA ASP A 399 6.26 -14.57 21.11
C ASP A 399 7.76 -14.66 20.81
N ILE A 400 8.19 -15.66 20.04
CA ILE A 400 9.61 -15.82 19.67
C ILE A 400 10.06 -14.66 18.79
N THR A 401 9.29 -14.34 17.75
CA THR A 401 9.61 -13.23 16.83
C THR A 401 9.63 -11.91 17.57
N TRP A 402 8.66 -11.68 18.46
CA TRP A 402 8.61 -10.52 19.34
C TRP A 402 9.88 -10.39 20.21
N LEU A 403 10.22 -11.43 20.96
CA LEU A 403 11.40 -11.44 21.84
C LEU A 403 12.71 -11.31 21.07
N SER A 404 12.80 -11.97 19.91
CA SER A 404 13.99 -11.94 19.05
C SER A 404 14.26 -10.52 18.53
N GLU A 405 13.25 -9.85 17.97
CA GLU A 405 13.39 -8.49 17.45
C GLU A 405 13.67 -7.48 18.56
N ARG A 406 13.00 -7.60 19.72
CA ARG A 406 13.24 -6.74 20.88
C ARG A 406 14.66 -6.88 21.42
N LYS A 407 15.16 -8.12 21.55
CA LYS A 407 16.46 -8.41 22.18
C LYS A 407 17.65 -8.22 21.24
N LYS A 408 17.55 -8.67 19.99
CA LYS A 408 18.69 -8.68 19.06
C LYS A 408 18.75 -7.45 18.17
N ALA A 409 17.60 -7.01 17.68
CA ALA A 409 17.53 -5.96 16.68
C ALA A 409 17.12 -4.61 17.29
N GLY A 410 16.80 -4.54 18.58
CA GLY A 410 16.38 -3.30 19.24
C GLY A 410 15.08 -2.74 18.66
N ARG A 411 14.14 -3.62 18.27
CA ARG A 411 12.87 -3.26 17.62
C ARG A 411 11.67 -3.70 18.44
N ASP A 412 10.72 -2.80 18.64
CA ASP A 412 9.43 -3.12 19.26
C ASP A 412 8.38 -3.36 18.16
N LEU A 413 7.94 -4.61 18.00
CA LEU A 413 7.05 -4.99 16.91
C LEU A 413 5.59 -4.54 17.10
N ASN A 414 5.22 -3.93 18.25
CA ASN A 414 3.91 -3.27 18.39
C ASN A 414 3.89 -1.99 17.58
N TYR A 415 5.06 -1.44 17.26
CA TYR A 415 5.19 -0.16 16.58
C TYR A 415 5.96 -0.29 15.27
N LYS A 416 6.90 -1.23 15.15
CA LYS A 416 7.62 -1.52 13.90
C LYS A 416 6.82 -2.46 13.01
N ALA A 417 6.65 -2.04 11.75
CA ALA A 417 5.89 -2.75 10.73
C ALA A 417 6.71 -3.89 10.12
N LYS A 418 6.53 -5.09 10.64
CA LYS A 418 6.96 -6.34 10.01
C LYS A 418 5.74 -7.14 9.57
N TYR A 419 5.89 -7.83 8.45
CA TYR A 419 4.84 -8.65 7.85
C TYR A 419 5.27 -10.11 7.88
N LEU A 420 4.64 -10.88 8.75
CA LEU A 420 5.02 -12.27 9.04
C LEU A 420 4.08 -13.21 8.29
N ASP A 421 4.63 -14.21 7.60
CA ASP A 421 3.80 -15.35 7.19
C ASP A 421 3.75 -16.34 8.35
N LEU A 422 2.62 -16.38 9.04
CA LEU A 422 2.43 -17.23 10.21
C LEU A 422 2.36 -18.72 9.84
N GLY A 423 2.17 -19.07 8.57
CA GLY A 423 2.25 -20.44 8.07
C GLY A 423 3.68 -21.00 8.07
N GLU A 424 4.68 -20.13 7.98
CA GLU A 424 6.08 -20.52 7.91
C GLU A 424 6.69 -20.93 9.26
N GLY A 425 7.77 -21.71 9.19
CA GLY A 425 8.56 -22.08 10.36
C GLY A 425 9.42 -20.92 10.86
N VAL A 426 9.69 -20.88 12.17
CA VAL A 426 10.47 -19.82 12.83
C VAL A 426 11.86 -19.57 12.20
N GLU A 427 12.50 -20.60 11.65
CA GLU A 427 13.82 -20.47 11.00
C GLU A 427 13.76 -19.83 9.61
N ARG A 428 12.59 -19.86 8.96
CA ARG A 428 12.36 -19.35 7.59
C ARG A 428 11.77 -17.96 7.55
N LEU A 429 11.29 -17.46 8.69
CA LEU A 429 10.67 -16.15 8.86
C LEU A 429 11.71 -15.01 8.76
N LYS A 430 12.27 -14.79 7.57
CA LYS A 430 13.23 -13.72 7.29
C LYS A 430 12.50 -12.54 6.67
N THR A 431 12.11 -11.60 7.52
CA THR A 431 11.35 -10.41 7.12
C THR A 431 12.17 -9.15 7.37
N GLN A 432 12.07 -8.19 6.45
CA GLN A 432 12.60 -6.85 6.59
C GLN A 432 11.52 -5.92 7.14
N ILE A 433 11.91 -4.84 7.81
CA ILE A 433 10.95 -3.81 8.23
C ILE A 433 10.41 -3.13 6.96
N GLY A 434 9.11 -2.82 6.96
CA GLY A 434 8.51 -1.93 5.97
C GLY A 434 8.40 -2.50 4.55
N ILE A 435 8.60 -3.79 4.35
CA ILE A 435 8.39 -4.49 3.06
C ILE A 435 7.76 -5.85 3.29
N VAL A 436 6.79 -6.22 2.44
CA VAL A 436 6.10 -7.52 2.53
C VAL A 436 6.90 -8.59 1.78
N GLY A 437 6.88 -9.82 2.29
CA GLY A 437 7.32 -10.99 1.52
C GLY A 437 6.37 -11.32 0.36
N CYS A 438 6.70 -12.35 -0.42
CA CYS A 438 5.79 -12.87 -1.44
C CYS A 438 4.48 -13.30 -0.78
N VAL A 439 3.35 -12.75 -1.23
CA VAL A 439 2.00 -13.23 -0.87
C VAL A 439 1.85 -14.62 -1.48
N LEU A 440 1.48 -15.59 -0.65
CA LEU A 440 1.21 -16.97 -1.05
C LEU A 440 -0.30 -17.19 -1.13
N PRO A 441 -0.80 -18.08 -2.01
CA PRO A 441 -2.24 -18.33 -2.14
C PRO A 441 -2.91 -18.79 -0.84
N ASP A 442 -2.17 -19.56 -0.03
CA ASP A 442 -2.57 -20.07 1.28
C ASP A 442 -1.81 -19.39 2.45
N GLY A 443 -1.17 -18.25 2.18
CA GLY A 443 -0.34 -17.54 3.15
C GLY A 443 -1.14 -16.87 4.27
N ASP A 444 -0.60 -16.91 5.49
CA ASP A 444 -1.23 -16.30 6.66
C ASP A 444 -0.44 -15.05 7.09
N LEU A 445 -0.56 -13.99 6.29
CA LEU A 445 0.20 -12.76 6.49
C LEU A 445 -0.32 -11.96 7.69
N PHE A 446 0.58 -11.53 8.58
CA PHE A 446 0.27 -10.80 9.80
C PHE A 446 1.10 -9.50 9.90
N ALA A 447 0.42 -8.36 10.03
CA ALA A 447 1.05 -7.06 10.28
C ALA A 447 1.27 -6.86 11.79
N THR A 448 2.54 -6.82 12.21
CA THR A 448 2.89 -6.77 13.64
C THR A 448 2.50 -5.47 14.31
N ASP A 449 2.73 -4.33 13.64
CA ASP A 449 2.41 -3.01 14.15
C ASP A 449 0.90 -2.76 14.21
N GLN A 450 0.10 -3.46 13.42
CA GLN A 450 -1.37 -3.41 13.53
C GLN A 450 -1.94 -4.55 14.39
N GLY A 451 -1.12 -5.54 14.74
CA GLY A 451 -1.52 -6.70 15.54
C GLY A 451 -2.64 -7.53 14.91
N ARG A 452 -2.71 -7.61 13.58
CA ARG A 452 -3.79 -8.29 12.84
C ARG A 452 -3.30 -8.98 11.56
N PRO A 453 -4.05 -9.98 11.03
CA PRO A 453 -3.83 -10.49 9.69
C PRO A 453 -4.06 -9.42 8.61
N ILE A 454 -3.32 -9.56 7.50
CA ILE A 454 -3.57 -8.88 6.23
C ILE A 454 -4.74 -9.59 5.55
N LEU A 455 -5.78 -8.83 5.22
CA LEU A 455 -6.99 -9.37 4.61
C LEU A 455 -6.82 -9.61 3.11
N GLY A 456 -7.66 -10.47 2.52
CA GLY A 456 -7.51 -10.85 1.11
C GLY A 456 -7.61 -9.66 0.15
N ILE A 457 -8.46 -8.67 0.45
CA ILE A 457 -8.52 -7.42 -0.35
C ILE A 457 -7.22 -6.61 -0.27
N GLU A 458 -6.54 -6.60 0.89
CA GLU A 458 -5.24 -5.96 1.04
C GLU A 458 -4.14 -6.77 0.35
N ALA A 459 -4.25 -8.10 0.34
CA ALA A 459 -3.34 -8.98 -0.40
C ALA A 459 -3.41 -8.70 -1.92
N LEU A 460 -4.60 -8.45 -2.48
CA LEU A 460 -4.77 -8.01 -3.87
C LEU A 460 -4.11 -6.65 -4.11
N SER A 461 -4.31 -5.70 -3.19
CA SER A 461 -3.64 -4.40 -3.24
C SER A 461 -2.11 -4.55 -3.26
N LEU A 462 -1.54 -5.45 -2.45
CA LEU A 462 -0.11 -5.78 -2.44
C LEU A 462 0.41 -6.42 -3.74
N GLN A 463 -0.46 -6.80 -4.68
CA GLN A 463 -0.07 -7.16 -6.06
C GLN A 463 -0.17 -5.99 -7.04
N GLY A 464 -0.49 -4.78 -6.56
CA GLY A 464 -0.67 -3.57 -7.34
C GLY A 464 -2.08 -3.42 -7.93
N LEU A 465 -3.06 -4.25 -7.54
CA LEU A 465 -4.42 -4.12 -8.06
C LEU A 465 -5.10 -2.85 -7.50
N PRO A 466 -5.86 -2.10 -8.33
CA PRO A 466 -6.57 -0.90 -7.90
C PRO A 466 -7.84 -1.29 -7.11
N ILE A 467 -7.67 -1.60 -5.82
CA ILE A 467 -8.75 -2.13 -4.96
C ILE A 467 -9.91 -1.16 -4.72
N ASP A 468 -9.78 0.11 -5.11
CA ASP A 468 -10.84 1.13 -5.11
C ASP A 468 -11.66 1.15 -6.40
N ARG A 469 -11.27 0.37 -7.42
CA ARG A 469 -11.92 0.28 -8.73
C ARG A 469 -12.41 -1.13 -9.08
N ILE A 470 -12.06 -2.13 -8.27
CA ILE A 470 -12.57 -3.49 -8.42
C ILE A 470 -13.72 -3.73 -7.45
N HIS A 471 -14.67 -4.55 -7.86
CA HIS A 471 -15.79 -5.00 -7.05
C HIS A 471 -15.56 -6.44 -6.60
N THR A 472 -15.54 -6.64 -5.29
CA THR A 472 -15.67 -7.95 -4.63
C THR A 472 -17.13 -8.11 -4.20
N SER A 473 -17.66 -9.33 -4.25
CA SER A 473 -19.07 -9.57 -3.88
C SER A 473 -19.28 -10.86 -3.09
N VAL A 474 -18.80 -11.98 -3.61
CA VAL A 474 -19.10 -13.33 -3.10
C VAL A 474 -17.86 -14.06 -2.60
N GLU A 475 -16.69 -13.55 -2.95
CA GLU A 475 -15.39 -14.13 -2.63
C GLU A 475 -15.14 -14.09 -1.13
N THR A 476 -14.77 -15.23 -0.58
CA THR A 476 -14.32 -15.34 0.80
C THR A 476 -12.92 -14.74 0.97
N GLN A 477 -12.48 -14.56 2.23
CA GLN A 477 -11.11 -14.12 2.50
C GLN A 477 -10.06 -15.07 1.93
N ALA A 478 -10.33 -16.38 1.93
CA ALA A 478 -9.46 -17.39 1.34
C ALA A 478 -9.40 -17.25 -0.20
N ASP A 479 -10.56 -17.07 -0.86
CA ASP A 479 -10.61 -16.87 -2.31
C ASP A 479 -9.84 -15.61 -2.75
N LEU A 480 -9.95 -14.52 -1.99
CA LEU A 480 -9.23 -13.28 -2.24
C LEU A 480 -7.71 -13.43 -2.05
N HIS A 481 -7.27 -14.18 -1.03
CA HIS A 481 -5.85 -14.50 -0.82
C HIS A 481 -5.30 -15.40 -1.91
N ASP A 482 -6.04 -16.42 -2.32
CA ASP A 482 -5.66 -17.29 -3.43
C ASP A 482 -5.45 -16.47 -4.72
N MET A 483 -6.43 -15.62 -5.04
CA MET A 483 -6.33 -14.69 -6.16
C MET A 483 -5.10 -13.81 -6.07
N ALA A 484 -4.78 -13.25 -4.90
CA ALA A 484 -3.59 -12.43 -4.71
C ALA A 484 -2.28 -13.21 -4.86
N GLY A 485 -2.19 -14.42 -4.30
CA GLY A 485 -0.99 -15.25 -4.40
C GLY A 485 -0.66 -15.66 -5.84
N ASN A 486 -1.71 -15.88 -6.64
CA ASN A 486 -1.65 -16.34 -8.03
C ASN A 486 -1.63 -15.20 -9.07
N ALA A 487 -2.10 -14.00 -8.74
CA ALA A 487 -2.11 -12.87 -9.67
C ALA A 487 -0.69 -12.47 -10.11
N MET A 488 -0.52 -11.98 -11.34
CA MET A 488 0.70 -11.25 -11.71
C MET A 488 0.72 -9.89 -10.99
N THR A 489 1.92 -9.35 -10.73
CA THR A 489 2.04 -7.99 -10.21
C THR A 489 1.72 -6.99 -11.32
N THR A 490 0.68 -6.16 -11.16
CA THR A 490 0.13 -5.30 -12.22
C THR A 490 1.15 -4.32 -12.79
N THR A 491 1.97 -3.70 -11.94
CA THR A 491 3.02 -2.76 -12.38
C THR A 491 4.09 -3.42 -13.22
N VAL A 492 4.44 -4.67 -12.90
CA VAL A 492 5.48 -5.44 -13.61
C VAL A 492 4.95 -5.91 -14.96
N VAL A 493 3.74 -6.48 -15.02
CA VAL A 493 3.16 -6.91 -16.30
C VAL A 493 2.75 -5.72 -17.18
N GLY A 494 2.34 -4.60 -16.57
CA GLY A 494 2.12 -3.33 -17.25
C GLY A 494 3.42 -2.81 -17.89
N ALA A 495 4.51 -2.76 -17.13
CA ALA A 495 5.84 -2.42 -17.64
C ALA A 495 6.28 -3.35 -18.78
N ALA A 496 6.12 -4.67 -18.60
CA ALA A 496 6.44 -5.66 -19.62
C ALA A 496 5.65 -5.43 -20.92
N THR A 497 4.38 -5.05 -20.82
CA THR A 497 3.53 -4.77 -21.98
C THR A 497 3.94 -3.48 -22.68
N LEU A 498 4.20 -2.40 -21.94
CA LEU A 498 4.73 -1.15 -22.53
C LEU A 498 6.06 -1.38 -23.25
N CYS A 499 6.97 -2.17 -22.66
CA CYS A 499 8.22 -2.56 -23.30
C CYS A 499 8.01 -3.32 -24.62
N VAL A 500 6.94 -4.12 -24.75
CA VAL A 500 6.59 -4.78 -26.03
C VAL A 500 6.21 -3.73 -27.07
N LEU A 501 5.34 -2.77 -26.70
CA LEU A 501 4.92 -1.71 -27.63
C LEU A 501 6.10 -0.86 -28.11
N ILE A 502 7.01 -0.49 -27.21
CA ILE A 502 8.22 0.26 -27.53
C ILE A 502 9.13 -0.56 -28.46
N ALA A 503 9.42 -1.81 -28.09
CA ALA A 503 10.33 -2.66 -28.85
C ALA A 503 9.80 -2.97 -30.26
N GLU A 504 8.51 -3.26 -30.38
CA GLU A 504 7.85 -3.48 -31.67
C GLU A 504 8.00 -2.25 -32.55
N ARG A 505 7.58 -1.08 -32.04
CA ARG A 505 7.51 0.14 -32.84
C ARG A 505 8.88 0.60 -33.30
N GLN A 506 9.86 0.57 -32.41
CA GLN A 506 11.24 0.95 -32.75
C GLN A 506 11.83 0.05 -33.85
N VAL A 507 11.58 -1.27 -33.77
CA VAL A 507 12.11 -2.22 -34.76
C VAL A 507 11.37 -2.09 -36.08
N THR A 508 10.04 -2.12 -36.09
CA THR A 508 9.24 -2.06 -37.33
C THR A 508 9.47 -0.76 -38.09
N ARG A 509 9.54 0.38 -37.39
CA ARG A 509 9.90 1.67 -38.01
C ARG A 509 11.28 1.65 -38.65
N SER A 510 12.29 1.18 -37.93
CA SER A 510 13.67 1.18 -38.45
C SER A 510 13.89 0.21 -39.61
N SER A 511 13.08 -0.85 -39.68
CA SER A 511 13.14 -1.86 -40.75
C SER A 511 12.18 -1.58 -41.92
N GLY A 512 11.33 -0.55 -41.83
CA GLY A 512 10.29 -0.27 -42.82
C GLY A 512 9.19 -1.36 -42.89
N PHE A 513 8.95 -2.08 -41.80
CA PHE A 513 7.97 -3.16 -41.75
C PHE A 513 6.56 -2.61 -41.48
N HIS A 514 5.64 -2.79 -42.43
CA HIS A 514 4.30 -2.20 -42.39
C HIS A 514 3.22 -3.08 -41.75
N ASN A 515 3.48 -4.38 -41.54
CA ASN A 515 2.51 -5.34 -41.00
C ASN A 515 2.65 -5.54 -39.48
N GLY A 516 3.04 -4.49 -38.75
CA GLY A 516 3.24 -4.53 -37.31
C GLY A 516 1.94 -4.56 -36.49
N LEU A 517 1.99 -4.00 -35.28
CA LEU A 517 0.77 -3.64 -34.57
C LEU A 517 0.01 -2.54 -35.34
N PRO A 518 -1.31 -2.65 -35.50
CA PRO A 518 -2.11 -1.62 -36.17
C PRO A 518 -1.92 -0.24 -35.53
N LEU A 519 -1.79 0.80 -36.36
CA LEU A 519 -1.83 2.19 -35.88
C LEU A 519 -3.26 2.59 -35.54
N LEU A 520 -3.43 3.54 -34.61
CA LEU A 520 -4.75 4.16 -34.39
C LEU A 520 -5.08 5.04 -35.60
N ASP A 521 -6.25 4.82 -36.21
CA ASP A 521 -6.73 5.66 -37.31
C ASP A 521 -6.93 7.10 -36.83
N ASN A 522 -6.24 8.06 -37.44
CA ASN A 522 -6.37 9.51 -37.19
C ASN A 522 -7.79 10.09 -37.46
N GLY A 523 -8.77 9.26 -37.86
CA GLY A 523 -10.10 9.69 -38.30
C GLY A 523 -11.29 8.91 -37.75
N ALA A 524 -11.09 7.87 -36.94
CA ALA A 524 -12.19 7.11 -36.35
C ALA A 524 -12.53 7.64 -34.96
N SER A 525 -13.47 8.58 -34.90
CA SER A 525 -14.24 8.90 -33.69
C SER A 525 -15.06 7.68 -33.24
N THR A 526 -14.41 6.65 -32.70
CA THR A 526 -15.10 5.48 -32.13
C THR A 526 -15.48 5.77 -30.69
N LYS A 527 -16.75 6.16 -30.53
CA LYS A 527 -17.62 5.97 -29.35
C LYS A 527 -16.90 5.91 -28.01
N THR A 528 -16.64 7.09 -27.45
CA THR A 528 -16.35 7.35 -26.05
C THR A 528 -17.56 6.98 -25.16
N GLN A 529 -17.90 5.69 -25.05
CA GLN A 529 -19.07 5.23 -24.26
C GLN A 529 -18.73 4.65 -22.88
N HIS A 530 -17.46 4.68 -22.44
CA HIS A 530 -17.09 4.22 -21.08
C HIS A 530 -16.50 5.27 -20.13
N LEU A 531 -16.54 6.57 -20.47
CA LEU A 531 -16.11 7.65 -19.57
C LEU A 531 -17.23 8.20 -18.66
N LYS A 532 -17.97 7.32 -17.95
CA LYS A 532 -18.94 7.75 -16.93
C LYS A 532 -18.46 7.68 -15.49
N HIS A 533 -17.23 7.21 -15.23
CA HIS A 533 -16.75 6.99 -13.85
C HIS A 533 -15.43 7.67 -13.47
N LEU A 534 -14.97 8.66 -14.23
CA LEU A 534 -13.94 9.57 -13.72
C LEU A 534 -14.59 10.61 -12.81
N PHE A 535 -14.38 10.47 -11.51
CA PHE A 535 -14.46 11.60 -10.60
C PHE A 535 -13.52 12.70 -11.12
N ALA A 536 -14.12 13.74 -11.69
CA ALA A 536 -13.66 15.12 -11.73
C ALA A 536 -12.14 15.36 -11.62
N ILE A 537 -11.41 15.11 -12.71
CA ILE A 537 -10.23 15.93 -13.04
C ILE A 537 -10.56 16.65 -14.34
N ARG A 538 -10.88 17.94 -14.18
CA ARG A 538 -11.31 18.85 -15.24
C ARG A 538 -10.17 19.09 -16.23
N GLN A 539 -10.32 18.63 -17.47
CA GLN A 539 -9.58 19.20 -18.59
C GLN A 539 -10.27 20.50 -19.01
N SER A 540 -9.46 21.56 -19.10
CA SER A 540 -9.85 22.83 -19.71
C SER A 540 -9.66 22.69 -21.21
N ASP A 541 -10.74 22.37 -21.92
CA ASP A 541 -10.73 22.45 -23.38
C ASP A 541 -10.73 23.91 -23.82
N ARG A 542 -9.72 24.27 -24.61
CA ARG A 542 -9.41 25.60 -25.11
C ARG A 542 -10.35 26.11 -26.22
N ASN A 543 -11.52 25.53 -26.39
CA ASN A 543 -12.47 25.96 -27.43
C ASN A 543 -13.70 26.62 -26.81
N GLY A 544 -13.58 27.93 -26.56
CA GLY A 544 -14.51 28.96 -27.04
C GLY A 544 -16.00 28.93 -26.69
N THR A 545 -16.50 27.97 -25.93
CA THR A 545 -17.87 27.98 -25.39
C THR A 545 -17.79 27.68 -23.91
N ALA A 546 -17.72 28.76 -23.13
CA ALA A 546 -17.74 28.71 -21.68
C ALA A 546 -18.92 27.85 -21.23
N ASP A 547 -18.60 26.79 -20.48
CA ASP A 547 -19.51 26.02 -19.66
C ASP A 547 -20.39 26.97 -18.86
N VAL A 548 -21.64 27.15 -19.32
CA VAL A 548 -22.68 27.85 -18.58
C VAL A 548 -22.86 27.19 -17.21
N ALA A 549 -22.56 25.89 -17.08
CA ALA A 549 -22.56 25.17 -15.81
C ALA A 549 -21.41 25.58 -14.85
N PHE A 550 -20.24 25.95 -15.35
CA PHE A 550 -19.11 26.41 -14.53
C PHE A 550 -19.27 27.89 -14.13
N ALA A 551 -19.78 28.72 -15.05
CA ALA A 551 -20.12 30.11 -14.76
C ALA A 551 -21.30 30.21 -13.76
N LEU A 552 -22.30 29.32 -13.85
CA LEU A 552 -23.37 29.23 -12.86
C LEU A 552 -22.86 28.79 -11.46
N LEU A 553 -21.77 28.02 -11.39
CA LEU A 553 -21.14 27.62 -10.12
C LEU A 553 -20.28 28.71 -9.48
N GLN A 554 -19.80 29.70 -10.25
CA GLN A 554 -19.07 30.87 -9.72
C GLN A 554 -20.00 31.92 -9.08
N HIS A 555 -21.33 31.74 -9.17
CA HIS A 555 -22.32 32.69 -8.67
C HIS A 555 -23.21 32.12 -7.56
N CYS A 556 -22.90 30.93 -7.01
CA CYS A 556 -23.55 30.42 -5.80
C CYS A 556 -22.81 30.92 -4.55
N PRO A 557 -23.38 31.82 -3.73
CA PRO A 557 -22.71 32.43 -2.57
C PRO A 557 -22.54 31.52 -1.34
N SER A 558 -22.52 30.19 -1.51
CA SER A 558 -22.47 29.23 -0.39
C SER A 558 -21.65 28.01 -0.81
N TYR A 559 -20.32 28.11 -0.67
CA TYR A 559 -19.37 27.06 -1.07
C TYR A 559 -19.33 25.84 -0.12
N SER A 560 -20.28 25.70 0.81
CA SER A 560 -20.40 24.58 1.74
C SER A 560 -21.67 23.79 1.46
N THR A 561 -21.59 22.45 1.48
CA THR A 561 -22.78 21.58 1.43
C THR A 561 -23.32 21.25 2.83
N ALA A 562 -22.86 21.94 3.87
CA ALA A 562 -23.35 21.72 5.22
C ALA A 562 -24.86 21.97 5.29
N GLN A 563 -25.60 21.07 5.93
CA GLN A 563 -27.05 21.21 6.13
C GLN A 563 -27.39 22.24 7.22
N LYS A 564 -26.39 22.68 8.01
CA LYS A 564 -26.51 23.66 9.08
C LYS A 564 -25.42 24.71 8.91
N ASP A 565 -25.82 25.98 8.73
CA ASP A 565 -24.89 27.10 8.54
C ASP A 565 -24.10 27.45 9.81
N GLN A 566 -24.57 27.01 10.98
CA GLN A 566 -23.92 27.19 12.27
C GLN A 566 -24.11 25.95 13.14
N ALA A 567 -23.01 25.31 13.53
CA ALA A 567 -22.99 24.25 14.52
C ALA A 567 -21.97 24.59 15.61
N ALA A 568 -22.37 24.51 16.87
CA ALA A 568 -21.46 24.72 17.99
C ALA A 568 -20.46 23.55 18.11
N VAL A 569 -19.23 23.86 18.52
CA VAL A 569 -18.18 22.85 18.76
C VAL A 569 -18.63 21.83 19.82
N ALA A 570 -19.40 22.27 20.83
CA ALA A 570 -19.99 21.39 21.83
C ALA A 570 -20.82 20.23 21.24
N HIS A 571 -21.45 20.40 20.07
CA HIS A 571 -22.14 19.29 19.39
C HIS A 571 -21.18 18.24 18.86
N LEU A 572 -20.05 18.62 18.26
CA LEU A 572 -19.02 17.66 17.82
C LEU A 572 -18.44 16.90 19.01
N MET A 573 -18.21 17.57 20.14
CA MET A 573 -17.74 16.92 21.37
C MET A 573 -18.76 15.93 21.94
N MET A 574 -20.06 16.24 21.87
CA MET A 574 -21.11 15.29 22.24
C MET A 574 -21.09 14.06 21.32
N ILE A 575 -20.94 14.26 20.00
CA ILE A 575 -20.81 13.16 19.04
C ILE A 575 -19.59 12.30 19.38
N LEU A 576 -18.44 12.92 19.68
CA LEU A 576 -17.24 12.21 20.13
C LEU A 576 -17.52 11.37 21.38
N GLN A 577 -18.13 11.94 22.41
CA GLN A 577 -18.44 11.24 23.67
C GLN A 577 -19.42 10.07 23.50
N LYS A 578 -20.26 10.08 22.46
CA LYS A 578 -21.19 8.98 22.20
C LYS A 578 -20.65 7.95 21.21
N GLY A 579 -19.88 8.40 20.23
CA GLY A 579 -19.59 7.64 19.02
C GLY A 579 -18.13 7.25 18.78
N ARG A 580 -17.19 7.74 19.62
CA ARG A 580 -15.77 7.43 19.43
C ARG A 580 -15.45 5.96 19.68
N ARG A 581 -14.37 5.47 19.06
CA ARG A 581 -13.84 4.12 19.27
C ARG A 581 -13.11 4.04 20.61
N TYR A 582 -13.86 3.76 21.66
CA TYR A 582 -13.30 3.58 23.01
C TYR A 582 -12.32 2.41 23.12
N CYS A 583 -12.57 1.29 22.45
CA CYS A 583 -11.69 0.12 22.46
C CYS A 583 -11.38 -0.31 21.02
N PRO A 584 -10.16 -0.79 20.68
CA PRO A 584 -9.84 -1.27 19.33
C PRO A 584 -10.74 -2.40 18.81
N CYS A 585 -11.44 -3.12 19.70
CA CYS A 585 -12.43 -4.13 19.33
C CYS A 585 -13.86 -3.58 19.10
N ALA A 586 -14.13 -2.30 19.39
CA ALA A 586 -15.50 -1.77 19.33
C ALA A 586 -15.96 -1.47 17.89
N GLY A 587 -15.04 -1.26 16.95
CA GLY A 587 -15.35 -0.77 15.60
C GLY A 587 -16.17 -1.72 14.71
N TYR A 588 -16.15 -3.03 14.93
CA TYR A 588 -16.79 -4.01 14.02
C TYR A 588 -18.18 -4.47 14.50
N ARG A 589 -18.55 -4.20 15.74
CA ARG A 589 -19.85 -4.60 16.30
C ARG A 589 -20.91 -3.62 15.82
N LYS A 590 -21.35 -3.77 14.56
CA LYS A 590 -22.32 -2.88 13.87
C LYS A 590 -23.52 -2.45 14.75
N HIS A 591 -23.93 -3.27 15.72
CA HIS A 591 -25.08 -2.98 16.60
C HIS A 591 -24.80 -3.11 18.10
N ASN A 592 -23.54 -3.23 18.55
CA ASN A 592 -23.28 -3.42 19.99
C ASN A 592 -21.96 -2.77 20.45
N PRO A 593 -21.99 -1.53 20.97
CA PRO A 593 -20.79 -0.88 21.47
C PRO A 593 -20.15 -1.71 22.59
N ALA A 594 -18.83 -1.59 22.76
CA ALA A 594 -18.14 -2.36 23.79
C ALA A 594 -18.65 -1.99 25.19
N THR A 595 -19.09 -2.99 25.96
CA THR A 595 -19.61 -2.81 27.33
C THR A 595 -18.51 -3.04 28.36
N GLY A 596 -18.67 -2.44 29.55
CA GLY A 596 -17.67 -2.55 30.61
C GLY A 596 -16.37 -1.87 30.17
N LEU A 597 -16.44 -0.56 29.90
CA LEU A 597 -15.26 0.21 29.53
C LEU A 597 -14.45 0.54 30.78
N MET A 598 -13.13 0.54 30.60
CA MET A 598 -12.15 0.91 31.61
C MET A 598 -11.18 1.92 31.02
N ILE A 599 -10.85 2.96 31.78
CA ILE A 599 -9.90 4.00 31.41
C ILE A 599 -8.64 3.86 32.25
N CYS A 600 -7.47 3.96 31.62
CA CYS A 600 -6.22 3.95 32.35
C CYS A 600 -5.92 5.34 32.91
N THR A 601 -5.71 5.45 34.22
CA THR A 601 -5.43 6.72 34.90
C THR A 601 -4.05 7.30 34.59
N LEU A 602 -3.15 6.51 34.01
CA LEU A 602 -1.80 6.94 33.63
C LEU A 602 -1.75 7.44 32.18
N CYS A 603 -2.30 6.68 31.23
CA CYS A 603 -2.17 6.96 29.80
C CYS A 603 -3.47 7.37 29.09
N ASN A 604 -4.60 7.44 29.80
CA ASN A 604 -5.93 7.76 29.28
C ASN A 604 -6.46 6.81 28.18
N GLN A 605 -5.77 5.69 27.92
CA GLN A 605 -6.26 4.66 27.01
C GLN A 605 -7.53 4.01 27.58
N VAL A 606 -8.52 3.80 26.73
CA VAL A 606 -9.75 3.09 27.09
C VAL A 606 -9.73 1.69 26.49
N ARG A 607 -10.17 0.69 27.26
CA ARG A 607 -10.36 -0.70 26.82
C ARG A 607 -11.65 -1.25 27.41
N CYS A 608 -12.25 -2.23 26.74
CA CYS A 608 -13.29 -3.02 27.39
C CYS A 608 -12.67 -4.07 28.33
N VAL A 609 -13.46 -4.58 29.28
CA VAL A 609 -13.04 -5.61 30.23
C VAL A 609 -12.41 -6.86 29.59
N THR A 610 -12.76 -7.19 28.33
CA THR A 610 -12.21 -8.37 27.64
C THR A 610 -10.88 -8.12 26.91
N CYS A 611 -10.54 -6.86 26.63
CA CYS A 611 -9.32 -6.47 25.94
C CYS A 611 -8.26 -5.88 26.87
N ALA A 612 -8.67 -5.42 28.05
CA ALA A 612 -7.76 -4.91 29.06
C ALA A 612 -6.84 -6.01 29.61
N GLY A 613 -5.58 -5.69 29.88
CA GLY A 613 -4.68 -6.51 30.71
C GLY A 613 -3.27 -6.73 30.14
N ASN A 614 -3.09 -6.71 28.83
CA ASN A 614 -1.76 -6.83 28.22
C ASN A 614 -1.53 -5.68 27.23
N PRO A 615 -0.58 -4.76 27.45
CA PRO A 615 0.30 -4.67 28.61
C PRO A 615 -0.45 -4.31 29.89
N ALA A 616 0.23 -4.30 31.03
CA ALA A 616 -0.37 -3.86 32.29
C ALA A 616 -0.72 -2.37 32.22
N HIS A 617 -1.87 -2.00 32.76
CA HIS A 617 -2.37 -0.63 32.89
C HIS A 617 -3.01 -0.44 34.27
N ALA A 618 -3.03 0.79 34.77
CA ALA A 618 -3.82 1.16 35.94
C ALA A 618 -5.25 1.50 35.51
N PHE A 619 -6.07 0.48 35.22
CA PHE A 619 -7.44 0.64 34.75
C PHE A 619 -8.42 0.91 35.88
N GLU A 620 -9.30 1.88 35.67
CA GLU A 620 -10.50 2.13 36.47
C GLU A 620 -11.75 2.02 35.59
N THR A 621 -12.92 1.79 36.19
CA THR A 621 -14.17 1.69 35.43
C THR A 621 -14.55 3.05 34.84
N LEU A 622 -14.78 3.08 33.53
CA LEU A 622 -15.28 4.26 32.82
C LEU A 622 -16.80 4.14 32.67
N LEU A 623 -17.53 4.97 33.42
CA LEU A 623 -18.97 5.10 33.25
C LEU A 623 -19.27 5.94 32.01
N THR A 624 -20.12 5.40 31.14
CA THR A 624 -20.57 6.08 29.92
C THR A 624 -22.10 6.04 29.86
N GLY A 625 -22.69 7.06 29.23
CA GLY A 625 -24.10 7.01 28.84
C GLY A 625 -24.32 6.07 27.65
N PRO A 626 -25.52 6.04 27.06
CA PRO A 626 -25.80 5.26 25.85
C PRO A 626 -24.84 5.67 24.72
N LEU A 627 -24.04 4.69 24.27
CA LEU A 627 -23.10 4.86 23.17
C LEU A 627 -23.79 4.65 21.83
N TRP A 628 -23.27 5.30 20.80
CA TRP A 628 -23.72 5.18 19.42
C TRP A 628 -22.91 4.13 18.68
N SER A 629 -23.57 3.50 17.70
CA SER A 629 -22.90 2.75 16.64
C SER A 629 -22.09 3.70 15.75
N TRP A 630 -21.19 3.11 14.95
CA TRP A 630 -20.41 3.90 14.01
C TRP A 630 -21.30 4.53 12.92
N ASP A 631 -22.33 3.83 12.45
CA ASP A 631 -23.27 4.36 11.45
C ASP A 631 -24.06 5.56 11.98
N GLU A 632 -24.54 5.49 13.22
CA GLU A 632 -25.20 6.63 13.90
C GLU A 632 -24.25 7.82 14.05
N THR A 633 -22.99 7.54 14.37
CA THR A 633 -21.94 8.57 14.53
C THR A 633 -21.65 9.26 13.20
N ILE A 634 -21.44 8.49 12.12
CA ILE A 634 -21.24 9.00 10.77
C ILE A 634 -22.43 9.82 10.29
N HIS A 635 -23.65 9.32 10.53
CA HIS A 635 -24.86 10.05 10.17
C HIS A 635 -24.92 11.41 10.87
N ALA A 636 -24.62 11.45 12.18
CA ALA A 636 -24.56 12.68 12.94
C ALA A 636 -23.46 13.64 12.45
N LEU A 637 -22.26 13.12 12.14
CA LEU A 637 -21.15 13.92 11.59
C LEU A 637 -21.49 14.51 10.24
N ARG A 638 -22.04 13.72 9.30
CA ARG A 638 -22.46 14.18 7.96
C ARG A 638 -23.61 15.18 8.00
N GLY A 639 -24.38 15.21 9.09
CA GLY A 639 -25.40 16.24 9.33
C GLY A 639 -24.83 17.60 9.77
N ILE A 640 -23.55 17.67 10.17
CA ILE A 640 -22.88 18.89 10.63
C ILE A 640 -21.77 19.31 9.66
N LEU A 641 -20.91 18.36 9.28
CA LEU A 641 -19.74 18.57 8.46
C LEU A 641 -20.11 18.47 6.98
N PRO A 642 -19.65 19.41 6.14
CA PRO A 642 -19.98 19.44 4.73
C PRO A 642 -19.28 18.31 3.97
N ASN A 643 -19.85 17.87 2.86
CA ASN A 643 -19.14 16.96 1.95
C ASN A 643 -18.09 17.69 1.11
N ARG A 644 -18.18 19.02 0.98
CA ARG A 644 -17.17 19.86 0.34
C ARG A 644 -17.19 21.29 0.85
N PHE A 645 -16.04 21.95 0.89
CA PHE A 645 -15.91 23.37 1.22
C PHE A 645 -14.67 24.01 0.57
N ALA A 646 -14.55 25.33 0.64
CA ALA A 646 -13.35 26.07 0.25
C ALA A 646 -12.88 26.98 1.41
N LEU A 647 -11.57 27.17 1.55
CA LEU A 647 -10.96 28.09 2.53
C LEU A 647 -11.06 29.55 2.06
N THR A 648 -12.26 30.00 1.70
CA THR A 648 -12.53 31.35 1.18
C THR A 648 -13.70 32.00 1.95
N GLY A 649 -13.79 33.33 1.91
CA GLY A 649 -14.69 34.08 2.80
C GLY A 649 -14.16 34.08 4.24
N GLY A 650 -14.90 34.67 5.19
CA GLY A 650 -14.47 34.89 6.59
C GLY A 650 -14.12 33.63 7.42
N HIS A 651 -14.06 32.45 6.78
CA HIS A 651 -13.75 31.13 7.35
C HIS A 651 -12.40 30.56 6.87
N GLY A 652 -11.63 31.31 6.07
CA GLY A 652 -10.34 30.89 5.51
C GLY A 652 -9.12 31.59 6.14
N ILE A 653 -7.93 31.10 5.81
CA ILE A 653 -6.66 31.79 6.10
C ILE A 653 -6.64 33.10 5.28
N PRO A 654 -6.25 34.26 5.87
CA PRO A 654 -6.20 35.53 5.15
C PRO A 654 -5.43 35.43 3.81
N GLN A 655 -6.03 35.96 2.73
CA GLN A 655 -5.45 35.90 1.38
C GLN A 655 -4.57 37.12 1.04
N ASP A 656 -4.52 38.15 1.90
CA ASP A 656 -3.82 39.40 1.61
C ASP A 656 -2.30 39.27 1.74
N ASP A 657 -1.61 39.78 0.71
CA ASP A 657 -0.16 39.69 0.52
C ASP A 657 0.68 40.39 1.62
N LYS A 658 0.06 41.24 2.45
CA LYS A 658 0.73 41.94 3.57
C LYS A 658 0.90 41.07 4.80
N ASP A 659 -0.05 40.18 5.09
CA ASP A 659 -0.03 39.31 6.28
C ASP A 659 0.85 38.06 6.05
N VAL A 660 0.81 37.53 4.82
CA VAL A 660 1.78 36.49 4.39
C VAL A 660 3.21 37.05 4.34
N LYS A 661 3.39 38.35 4.03
CA LYS A 661 4.68 39.07 4.15
C LYS A 661 5.08 39.41 5.59
N SER A 662 4.16 39.56 6.54
CA SER A 662 4.55 39.72 7.95
C SER A 662 5.04 38.40 8.53
N LEU A 663 4.41 37.28 8.13
CA LEU A 663 4.92 35.92 8.36
C LEU A 663 6.30 35.68 7.74
N TYR A 664 6.56 36.26 6.57
CA TYR A 664 7.87 36.25 5.88
C TYR A 664 8.97 36.88 6.76
N LEU A 665 8.73 38.06 7.34
CA LEU A 665 9.74 38.86 8.03
C LEU A 665 10.26 38.31 9.37
N SER A 666 9.59 37.33 9.98
CA SER A 666 9.93 36.82 11.33
C SER A 666 10.77 35.52 11.35
N LEU A 667 11.14 34.93 10.21
CA LEU A 667 11.60 33.53 10.11
C LEU A 667 13.04 33.31 9.54
N TYR A 668 13.96 34.28 9.58
CA TYR A 668 15.23 34.20 8.81
C TYR A 668 16.50 33.79 9.55
N THR A 669 17.30 32.91 8.91
CA THR A 669 18.77 32.87 9.07
C THR A 669 19.61 32.67 7.77
N THR A 670 19.10 32.13 6.64
CA THR A 670 19.90 31.93 5.38
C THR A 670 19.16 32.02 4.02
N GLU A 671 19.88 32.23 2.89
CA GLU A 671 19.33 32.29 1.49
C GLU A 671 18.64 30.99 1.01
N LYS A 672 19.10 29.82 1.48
CA LYS A 672 18.52 28.52 1.08
C LYS A 672 17.13 28.34 1.68
N GLU A 673 16.91 28.85 2.88
CA GLU A 673 15.62 28.81 3.58
C GLU A 673 14.60 29.73 2.91
N GLU A 674 15.04 30.89 2.41
CA GLU A 674 14.19 31.85 1.68
C GLU A 674 13.57 31.24 0.41
N ARG A 675 14.34 30.49 -0.38
CA ARG A 675 13.83 29.79 -1.58
C ARG A 675 12.80 28.70 -1.24
N ASN A 676 13.05 27.94 -0.17
CA ASN A 676 12.15 26.87 0.27
C ASN A 676 10.80 27.42 0.77
N ILE A 677 10.85 28.48 1.58
CA ILE A 677 9.65 29.17 2.09
C ILE A 677 8.85 29.77 0.92
N THR A 678 9.51 30.41 -0.06
CA THR A 678 8.84 30.99 -1.24
C THR A 678 8.08 29.93 -2.05
N SER A 679 8.67 28.74 -2.22
CA SER A 679 8.02 27.61 -2.89
C SER A 679 6.81 27.11 -2.09
N ARG A 680 6.98 26.88 -0.77
CA ARG A 680 5.90 26.44 0.12
C ARG A 680 4.73 27.44 0.16
N LEU A 681 5.02 28.75 0.15
CA LEU A 681 4.02 29.81 0.08
C LEU A 681 3.23 29.79 -1.24
N ARG A 682 3.90 29.49 -2.36
CA ARG A 682 3.22 29.30 -3.66
C ARG A 682 2.23 28.14 -3.60
N GLU A 683 2.62 27.02 -3.01
CA GLU A 683 1.73 25.87 -2.83
C GLU A 683 0.58 26.17 -1.85
N LEU A 684 0.86 26.86 -0.74
CA LEU A 684 -0.20 27.34 0.16
C LEU A 684 -1.23 28.21 -0.57
N ARG A 685 -0.80 29.15 -1.41
CA ARG A 685 -1.74 29.97 -2.20
C ARG A 685 -2.66 29.14 -3.09
N LYS A 686 -2.16 28.07 -3.71
CA LYS A 686 -3.00 27.14 -4.49
C LYS A 686 -4.04 26.46 -3.60
N CYS A 687 -3.66 26.03 -2.39
CA CYS A 687 -4.55 25.45 -1.38
C CYS A 687 -5.68 26.39 -0.94
N LEU A 688 -5.38 27.66 -0.71
CA LEU A 688 -6.39 28.62 -0.25
C LEU A 688 -7.51 28.86 -1.29
N GLY A 689 -7.20 28.71 -2.58
CA GLY A 689 -8.18 28.83 -3.67
C GLY A 689 -8.88 27.52 -4.04
N ALA A 690 -8.56 26.40 -3.39
CA ALA A 690 -9.05 25.09 -3.80
C ALA A 690 -10.34 24.66 -3.10
N VAL A 691 -11.05 23.71 -3.73
CA VAL A 691 -12.21 23.04 -3.14
C VAL A 691 -11.74 21.71 -2.54
N TYR A 692 -12.06 21.52 -1.27
CA TYR A 692 -11.76 20.33 -0.50
C TYR A 692 -12.99 19.44 -0.44
N TYR A 693 -12.80 18.14 -0.69
CA TYR A 693 -13.85 17.13 -0.64
C TYR A 693 -13.62 16.22 0.55
N LEU A 694 -14.68 15.91 1.29
CA LEU A 694 -14.63 14.95 2.37
C LEU A 694 -14.29 13.57 1.79
N ASP A 695 -13.13 13.04 2.18
CA ASP A 695 -12.63 11.75 1.71
C ASP A 695 -13.13 10.63 2.63
N HIS A 696 -12.86 10.74 3.94
CA HIS A 696 -13.29 9.77 4.94
C HIS A 696 -13.30 10.35 6.36
N PHE A 697 -13.81 9.54 7.30
CA PHE A 697 -13.69 9.78 8.73
C PHE A 697 -12.90 8.63 9.37
N ASP A 698 -11.94 8.96 10.22
CA ASP A 698 -11.26 8.00 11.09
C ASP A 698 -11.80 8.07 12.51
N ASN A 699 -12.08 6.91 13.09
CA ASN A 699 -12.60 6.79 14.44
C ASN A 699 -11.62 6.08 15.37
N SER A 700 -11.03 6.84 16.27
CA SER A 700 -10.08 6.37 17.27
C SER A 700 -10.49 6.88 18.67
N GLN A 701 -9.53 7.20 19.54
CA GLN A 701 -9.80 7.97 20.76
C GLN A 701 -10.23 9.41 20.44
N VAL A 702 -9.89 9.90 19.25
CA VAL A 702 -10.39 11.11 18.61
C VAL A 702 -11.09 10.74 17.30
N ILE A 703 -11.98 11.59 16.81
CA ILE A 703 -12.59 11.44 15.49
C ILE A 703 -11.92 12.46 14.56
N VAL A 704 -11.39 12.00 13.42
CA VAL A 704 -10.77 12.86 12.42
C VAL A 704 -11.60 12.84 11.15
N ALA A 705 -11.95 14.00 10.62
CA ALA A 705 -12.54 14.15 9.29
C ALA A 705 -11.48 14.64 8.32
N THR A 706 -11.21 13.84 7.28
CA THR A 706 -10.16 14.13 6.30
C THR A 706 -10.78 14.66 5.01
N TYR A 707 -10.29 15.81 4.57
CA TYR A 707 -10.67 16.44 3.32
C TYR A 707 -9.48 16.56 2.38
N VAL A 708 -9.67 16.21 1.11
CA VAL A 708 -8.59 16.20 0.11
C VAL A 708 -8.90 17.16 -1.05
N SER A 709 -7.84 17.72 -1.59
CA SER A 709 -7.82 18.55 -2.80
C SER A 709 -6.59 18.17 -3.64
N THR A 710 -6.52 18.63 -4.88
CA THR A 710 -5.37 18.39 -5.78
C THR A 710 -4.07 19.03 -5.28
N CYS A 711 -4.15 20.01 -4.38
CA CYS A 711 -2.99 20.77 -3.90
C CYS A 711 -2.70 20.60 -2.40
N GLY A 712 -3.55 19.91 -1.63
CA GLY A 712 -3.35 19.75 -0.18
C GLY A 712 -4.45 18.95 0.51
N ARG A 713 -4.29 18.73 1.81
CA ARG A 713 -5.22 17.98 2.67
C ARG A 713 -5.56 18.78 3.92
N ILE A 714 -6.80 18.71 4.37
CA ILE A 714 -7.26 19.29 5.63
C ILE A 714 -7.75 18.17 6.54
N GLU A 715 -7.36 18.21 7.81
CA GLU A 715 -7.86 17.30 8.82
C GLU A 715 -8.54 18.10 9.94
N LEU A 716 -9.77 17.72 10.27
CA LEU A 716 -10.49 18.23 11.43
C LEU A 716 -10.46 17.15 12.50
N SER A 717 -9.69 17.37 13.57
CA SER A 717 -9.57 16.47 14.72
C SER A 717 -10.51 16.91 15.84
N ILE A 718 -11.42 16.01 16.25
CA ILE A 718 -12.39 16.22 17.32
C ILE A 718 -11.86 15.57 18.59
N GLY A 719 -11.40 16.38 19.54
CA GLY A 719 -10.91 15.96 20.86
C GLY A 719 -11.92 16.18 21.99
N SER A 720 -11.56 15.74 23.20
CA SER A 720 -12.40 15.91 24.41
C SER A 720 -12.56 17.36 24.83
N ASP A 721 -11.53 18.18 24.59
CA ASP A 721 -11.41 19.54 25.12
C ASP A 721 -11.37 20.61 24.02
N GLN A 722 -10.98 20.23 22.80
CA GLN A 722 -10.86 21.12 21.65
C GLN A 722 -11.13 20.41 20.32
N VAL A 723 -11.48 21.19 19.31
CA VAL A 723 -11.48 20.78 17.89
C VAL A 723 -10.35 21.51 17.19
N VAL A 724 -9.50 20.78 16.47
CA VAL A 724 -8.35 21.34 15.78
C VAL A 724 -8.44 21.07 14.30
N TRP A 725 -8.34 22.12 13.50
CA TRP A 725 -8.19 22.05 12.06
C TRP A 725 -6.71 22.10 11.71
N TYR A 726 -6.26 21.23 10.82
CA TYR A 726 -4.89 21.19 10.32
C TYR A 726 -4.91 21.30 8.79
N LEU A 727 -4.00 22.09 8.23
CA LEU A 727 -3.75 22.16 6.80
C LEU A 727 -2.39 21.56 6.48
N TYR A 728 -2.37 20.59 5.56
CA TYR A 728 -1.17 19.91 5.07
C TYR A 728 -0.93 20.26 3.62
N LEU A 729 0.32 20.59 3.29
CA LEU A 729 0.80 20.65 1.92
C LEU A 729 1.40 19.30 1.51
N PRO A 730 1.33 18.94 0.22
CA PRO A 730 2.10 17.85 -0.34
C PRO A 730 3.59 18.04 0.00
N GLU A 731 4.24 17.02 0.52
CA GLU A 731 5.69 17.07 0.71
C GLU A 731 6.37 17.01 -0.66
N PRO A 732 7.32 17.92 -0.97
CA PRO A 732 8.18 17.74 -2.13
C PRO A 732 8.99 16.45 -1.91
N LEU A 733 8.80 15.46 -2.77
CA LEU A 733 9.59 14.23 -2.69
C LEU A 733 11.02 14.51 -3.08
N GLU A 734 11.97 13.95 -2.31
CA GLU A 734 13.35 13.95 -2.75
C GLU A 734 13.47 13.13 -4.05
N PRO A 735 14.21 13.61 -5.06
CA PRO A 735 14.41 12.87 -6.29
C PRO A 735 14.91 11.44 -6.01
N GLY A 736 14.14 10.43 -6.39
CA GLY A 736 14.47 9.02 -6.16
C GLY A 736 14.08 8.43 -4.81
N SER A 737 13.32 9.14 -3.97
CA SER A 737 12.73 8.60 -2.74
C SER A 737 11.20 8.53 -2.84
N PHE A 738 10.64 7.35 -2.60
CA PHE A 738 9.20 7.15 -2.41
C PHE A 738 8.78 7.03 -0.94
N ASN A 739 9.75 7.14 -0.02
CA ASN A 739 9.49 7.23 1.40
C ASN A 739 8.92 8.62 1.69
N GLN A 740 7.59 8.71 1.77
CA GLN A 740 6.91 9.90 2.23
C GLN A 740 7.13 10.01 3.73
N ARG A 741 7.74 11.10 4.20
CA ARG A 741 7.65 11.40 5.62
C ARG A 741 6.25 11.95 5.86
N ALA A 742 5.68 11.68 7.03
CA ALA A 742 4.46 12.37 7.42
C ALA A 742 4.81 13.86 7.56
N ALA A 743 4.50 14.66 6.53
CA ALA A 743 4.76 16.08 6.56
C ALA A 743 3.94 16.70 7.70
N PRO A 744 4.55 17.56 8.52
CA PRO A 744 3.80 18.27 9.54
C PRO A 744 2.78 19.20 8.89
N PRO A 745 1.70 19.56 9.60
CA PRO A 745 0.79 20.60 9.15
C PRO A 745 1.55 21.92 9.00
N ILE A 746 1.10 22.77 8.09
CA ILE A 746 1.65 24.11 7.85
C ILE A 746 0.76 25.23 8.42
N ALA A 747 -0.45 24.87 8.83
CA ALA A 747 -1.35 25.75 9.55
C ALA A 747 -2.26 24.95 10.46
N ARG A 748 -2.68 25.57 11.57
CA ARG A 748 -3.67 25.00 12.48
C ARG A 748 -4.68 26.06 12.92
N ALA A 749 -5.88 25.63 13.28
CA ALA A 749 -6.83 26.47 14.00
C ALA A 749 -7.50 25.67 15.12
N THR A 750 -7.40 26.17 16.35
CA THR A 750 -7.91 25.50 17.54
C THR A 750 -9.21 26.18 17.99
N LEU A 751 -10.25 25.39 18.18
CA LEU A 751 -11.57 25.83 18.63
C LEU A 751 -11.92 25.13 19.94
N ASP A 752 -12.18 25.92 20.98
CA ASP A 752 -12.62 25.40 22.26
C ASP A 752 -14.10 25.01 22.28
N LYS A 753 -14.55 24.39 23.37
CA LYS A 753 -15.94 23.98 23.57
C LYS A 753 -16.96 25.12 23.48
N SER A 754 -16.57 26.34 23.81
CA SER A 754 -17.43 27.52 23.83
C SER A 754 -17.65 28.14 22.44
N ALA A 755 -16.84 27.75 21.45
CA ALA A 755 -16.98 28.22 20.08
C ALA A 755 -18.34 27.85 19.47
N GLY A 756 -19.07 28.89 19.03
CA GLY A 756 -20.40 28.75 18.43
C GLY A 756 -20.42 28.22 16.99
N ASN A 757 -19.25 28.07 16.35
CA ASN A 757 -19.11 27.56 14.99
C ASN A 757 -17.96 26.54 14.90
N VAL A 758 -18.19 25.43 14.21
CA VAL A 758 -17.19 24.41 13.89
C VAL A 758 -16.17 24.87 12.85
N PHE A 759 -16.49 25.90 12.06
CA PHE A 759 -15.57 26.48 11.10
C PHE A 759 -14.77 27.62 11.73
N PRO A 760 -13.43 27.56 11.67
CA PRO A 760 -12.57 28.59 12.25
C PRO A 760 -12.78 29.92 11.53
N SER A 761 -12.67 31.02 12.27
CA SER A 761 -12.58 32.36 11.68
C SER A 761 -11.18 32.57 11.09
N CYS A 762 -11.01 33.59 10.25
CA CYS A 762 -9.69 33.96 9.74
C CYS A 762 -8.66 34.28 10.84
N GLN A 763 -9.10 34.76 11.99
CA GLN A 763 -8.24 35.09 13.14
C GLN A 763 -7.84 33.86 13.96
N SER A 764 -8.52 32.73 13.76
CA SER A 764 -8.25 31.48 14.49
C SER A 764 -7.13 30.66 13.85
N TRP A 765 -6.71 31.00 12.64
CA TRP A 765 -5.67 30.27 11.92
C TRP A 765 -4.27 30.78 12.26
N GLU A 766 -3.42 29.87 12.68
CA GLU A 766 -1.99 30.05 12.86
C GLU A 766 -1.28 29.36 11.69
N VAL A 767 -0.53 30.11 10.88
CA VAL A 767 0.32 29.55 9.82
C VAL A 767 1.75 29.46 10.34
N PHE A 768 2.36 28.30 10.20
CA PHE A 768 3.71 28.05 10.69
C PHE A 768 4.51 27.20 9.70
N PHE A 769 5.78 27.55 9.56
CA PHE A 769 6.79 26.67 8.98
C PHE A 769 7.60 26.11 10.13
N LEU A 770 7.45 24.81 10.41
CA LEU A 770 8.15 24.17 11.54
C LEU A 770 9.67 24.26 11.32
N GLN A 771 10.31 25.21 11.99
CA GLN A 771 11.74 25.23 12.21
C GLN A 771 12.02 24.72 13.63
N PRO A 772 12.87 23.70 13.80
CA PRO A 772 13.25 23.25 15.13
C PRO A 772 14.07 24.35 15.82
N LEU A 773 13.65 24.75 17.02
CA LEU A 773 14.41 25.65 17.89
C LEU A 773 15.23 24.82 18.88
N PRO A 774 16.52 25.14 19.09
CA PRO A 774 17.33 24.43 20.07
C PRO A 774 16.88 24.82 21.49
N VAL A 775 16.66 23.82 22.35
CA VAL A 775 16.23 23.99 23.74
C VAL A 775 17.07 23.09 24.61
N VAL A 776 17.56 23.56 25.74
CA VAL A 776 18.30 22.71 26.68
C VAL A 776 17.43 22.40 27.89
N LEU A 777 17.28 21.11 28.18
CA LEU A 777 16.56 20.58 29.34
C LEU A 777 17.56 20.03 30.37
N SER A 778 17.34 20.36 31.65
CA SER A 778 17.98 19.67 32.77
C SER A 778 17.05 18.57 33.29
N LEU A 779 17.57 17.35 33.32
CA LEU A 779 16.89 16.13 33.78
C LEU A 779 17.61 15.61 35.03
N GLU A 780 17.06 15.91 36.20
CA GLU A 780 17.66 15.64 37.52
C GLU A 780 16.92 14.53 38.28
N PRO A 781 17.52 13.35 38.47
CA PRO A 781 16.93 12.28 39.26
C PRO A 781 16.68 12.72 40.69
N GLN A 782 15.45 12.49 41.18
CA GLN A 782 15.07 12.75 42.57
C GLN A 782 14.97 11.43 43.37
N SER A 783 14.73 10.31 42.68
CA SER A 783 14.75 8.95 43.21
C SER A 783 14.99 7.95 42.08
N ASP A 784 15.03 6.65 42.39
CA ASP A 784 15.15 5.55 41.41
C ASP A 784 14.06 5.55 40.33
N SER A 785 12.91 6.21 40.58
CA SER A 785 11.76 6.23 39.67
C SER A 785 11.28 7.64 39.32
N THR A 786 11.90 8.71 39.83
CA THR A 786 11.43 10.08 39.60
C THR A 786 12.51 11.01 39.06
N LEU A 787 12.11 11.89 38.15
CA LEU A 787 12.98 12.77 37.39
C LEU A 787 12.38 14.18 37.35
N ARG A 788 13.12 15.19 37.80
CA ARG A 788 12.72 16.59 37.65
C ARG A 788 13.21 17.12 36.31
N CYS A 789 12.31 17.70 35.52
CA CYS A 789 12.63 18.37 34.27
C CYS A 789 12.50 19.89 34.44
N SER A 790 13.49 20.63 33.96
CA SER A 790 13.47 22.10 33.86
C SER A 790 14.11 22.56 32.55
N VAL A 791 13.64 23.68 32.01
CA VAL A 791 14.21 24.31 30.82
C VAL A 791 15.32 25.26 31.25
N THR A 792 16.55 25.03 30.78
CA THR A 792 17.72 25.86 31.16
C THR A 792 18.09 26.86 30.08
N GLU A 793 17.93 26.50 28.80
CA GLU A 793 18.22 27.36 27.65
C GLU A 793 17.10 27.27 26.61
N PHE A 794 16.81 28.38 25.95
CA PHE A 794 15.87 28.46 24.84
C PHE A 794 16.52 29.23 23.69
N ASN A 795 16.44 28.68 22.48
CA ASN A 795 17.03 29.22 21.26
C ASN A 795 18.52 29.61 21.42
N GLY A 796 19.30 28.77 22.11
CA GLY A 796 20.73 28.96 22.31
C GLY A 796 21.13 30.00 23.37
N GLN A 797 20.18 30.53 24.16
CA GLN A 797 20.47 31.42 25.27
C GLN A 797 19.87 30.90 26.60
N PRO A 798 20.59 31.04 27.74
CA PRO A 798 20.03 30.68 29.04
C PRO A 798 18.74 31.43 29.35
N ILE A 799 17.73 30.75 29.90
CA ILE A 799 16.42 31.37 30.26
C ILE A 799 16.62 32.61 31.14
N LYS A 800 17.57 32.54 32.08
CA LYS A 800 17.91 33.63 33.01
C LYS A 800 18.51 34.88 32.34
N SER A 801 18.95 34.78 31.08
CA SER A 801 19.52 35.90 30.33
C SER A 801 18.46 36.76 29.65
N TYR A 802 17.23 36.25 29.50
CA TYR A 802 16.13 37.01 28.91
C TYR A 802 15.58 38.04 29.93
N PRO A 803 15.59 39.35 29.62
CA PRO A 803 14.96 40.34 30.49
C PRO A 803 13.44 40.18 30.56
N ILE A 804 12.83 39.69 29.47
CA ILE A 804 11.44 39.24 29.38
C ILE A 804 11.47 37.90 28.64
N ILE A 805 11.00 36.83 29.28
CA ILE A 805 11.00 35.49 28.69
C ILE A 805 10.06 35.48 27.47
N PRO A 806 10.50 34.98 26.30
CA PRO A 806 9.64 34.84 25.14
C PRO A 806 8.37 34.03 25.44
N MET A 807 7.24 34.40 24.83
CA MET A 807 5.97 33.67 25.04
C MET A 807 6.12 32.19 24.71
N ALA A 808 6.75 31.86 23.57
CA ALA A 808 7.02 30.48 23.16
C ALA A 808 7.88 29.71 24.18
N ALA A 809 8.84 30.37 24.83
CA ALA A 809 9.64 29.75 25.90
C ALA A 809 8.79 29.51 27.16
N THR A 810 7.90 30.45 27.49
CA THR A 810 6.96 30.31 28.61
C THR A 810 5.98 29.17 28.39
N GLU A 811 5.37 29.08 27.20
CA GLU A 811 4.49 27.98 26.79
C GLU A 811 5.19 26.63 26.85
N LEU A 812 6.44 26.57 26.36
CA LEU A 812 7.26 25.38 26.44
C LEU A 812 7.49 24.96 27.90
N MET A 813 7.92 25.90 28.75
CA MET A 813 8.16 25.63 30.18
C MET A 813 6.90 25.09 30.86
N VAL A 814 5.74 25.73 30.65
CA VAL A 814 4.44 25.25 31.16
C VAL A 814 4.11 23.86 30.61
N GLY A 815 4.48 23.57 29.36
CA GLY A 815 4.27 22.29 28.70
C GLY A 815 5.13 21.14 29.25
N VAL A 816 6.40 21.39 29.58
CA VAL A 816 7.38 20.32 29.83
C VAL A 816 7.99 20.29 31.23
N GLU A 817 8.04 21.40 31.97
CA GLU A 817 8.64 21.39 33.31
C GLU A 817 7.78 20.62 34.31
N GLY A 818 8.43 19.99 35.29
CA GLY A 818 7.73 19.29 36.37
C GLY A 818 8.48 18.05 36.86
N LEU A 819 7.82 17.31 37.76
CA LEU A 819 8.30 16.03 38.26
C LEU A 819 7.69 14.89 37.44
N TYR A 820 8.54 14.09 36.81
CA TYR A 820 8.17 12.92 36.03
C TYR A 820 8.38 11.64 36.83
N GLU A 821 7.49 10.68 36.64
CA GLU A 821 7.55 9.35 37.24
C GLU A 821 7.66 8.28 36.17
N PHE A 822 8.63 7.37 36.35
CA PHE A 822 8.85 6.24 35.46
C PHE A 822 7.82 5.14 35.71
N SER A 823 7.28 4.59 34.62
CA SER A 823 6.35 3.47 34.62
C SER A 823 6.72 2.48 33.52
N GLN A 824 6.65 1.19 33.84
CA GLN A 824 6.70 0.08 32.87
C GLN A 824 5.32 -0.35 32.39
N ASN A 825 4.28 0.34 32.84
CA ASN A 825 2.91 0.08 32.43
C ASN A 825 2.57 0.92 31.19
N CYS A 826 1.42 0.64 30.60
CA CYS A 826 0.80 1.41 29.51
C CYS A 826 1.34 1.21 28.10
N GLY A 827 2.31 0.30 27.90
CA GLY A 827 2.59 -0.26 26.57
C GLY A 827 3.20 0.68 25.56
N THR A 828 3.84 1.77 25.98
CA THR A 828 4.71 2.58 25.11
C THR A 828 5.86 1.72 24.56
N PRO A 829 6.59 2.18 23.52
CA PRO A 829 7.67 1.38 22.96
C PRO A 829 8.67 0.93 24.04
N PHE A 830 8.96 -0.39 24.05
CA PHE A 830 9.75 -1.08 25.06
C PHE A 830 9.22 -0.99 26.50
N ASP A 831 7.95 -0.65 26.67
CA ASP A 831 7.31 -0.44 27.97
C ASP A 831 8.09 0.62 28.79
N LEU A 832 8.55 1.69 28.12
CA LEU A 832 9.30 2.81 28.73
C LEU A 832 8.45 4.09 28.68
N LEU A 833 7.96 4.55 29.83
CA LEU A 833 7.14 5.76 29.94
C LEU A 833 7.55 6.57 31.16
N TYR A 834 7.76 7.87 30.97
CA TYR A 834 7.81 8.87 32.03
C TYR A 834 6.57 9.76 31.93
N LEU A 835 5.82 9.88 33.02
CA LEU A 835 4.60 10.71 33.09
C LEU A 835 4.80 11.87 34.05
N ARG A 836 4.41 13.08 33.65
CA ARG A 836 4.43 14.25 34.54
C ARG A 836 3.36 14.10 35.62
N ARG A 837 3.74 14.22 36.90
CA ARG A 837 2.80 14.26 38.02
C ARG A 837 1.97 15.54 37.97
N ALA A 838 0.68 15.44 38.24
CA ALA A 838 -0.16 16.60 38.47
C ALA A 838 0.26 17.27 39.80
N ASN A 839 0.42 18.60 39.80
CA ASN A 839 0.66 19.35 41.03
C ASN A 839 -0.69 19.57 41.74
N ASP A 840 -0.77 19.22 43.03
CA ASP A 840 -1.98 19.42 43.85
C ASP A 840 -2.42 20.89 43.95
N SER A 841 -1.50 21.84 43.72
CA SER A 841 -1.73 23.28 43.77
C SER A 841 -2.14 23.92 42.43
N GLU A 842 -1.90 23.26 41.29
CA GLU A 842 -2.27 23.75 39.95
C GLU A 842 -2.81 22.60 39.08
N PRO A 843 -4.07 22.18 39.29
CA PRO A 843 -4.67 21.03 38.61
C PRO A 843 -4.95 21.23 37.11
N SER A 844 -4.56 22.36 36.50
CA SER A 844 -4.90 22.70 35.10
C SER A 844 -3.79 22.44 34.06
N SER A 845 -2.61 21.95 34.46
CA SER A 845 -1.54 21.67 33.50
C SER A 845 -1.89 20.43 32.65
N ALA A 846 -1.93 20.57 31.33
CA ALA A 846 -2.14 19.45 30.40
C ALA A 846 -1.15 18.29 30.67
N PRO A 847 -1.53 17.02 30.47
CA PRO A 847 -0.62 15.90 30.67
C PRO A 847 0.61 16.05 29.76
N CYS A 848 1.78 15.61 30.25
CA CYS A 848 3.00 15.53 29.45
C CYS A 848 3.67 14.19 29.70
N TYR A 849 4.09 13.55 28.62
CA TYR A 849 4.68 12.22 28.60
C TYR A 849 6.02 12.27 27.88
N LEU A 850 7.03 11.62 28.45
CA LEU A 850 8.33 11.39 27.84
C LEU A 850 8.48 9.90 27.54
N PHE A 851 8.58 9.56 26.26
CA PHE A 851 8.67 8.17 25.78
C PHE A 851 9.39 8.11 24.44
N LEU A 852 9.81 6.91 24.03
CA LEU A 852 10.42 6.68 22.73
C LEU A 852 9.36 6.77 21.63
N ASP A 853 9.53 7.68 20.66
CA ASP A 853 8.70 7.75 19.45
C ASP A 853 9.34 6.92 18.35
N THR A 854 8.71 5.79 18.05
CA THR A 854 9.20 4.82 17.06
C THR A 854 8.43 4.99 15.76
N LYS A 855 9.15 5.13 14.65
CA LYS A 855 8.51 5.18 13.33
C LYS A 855 8.30 3.76 12.80
N HIS A 856 7.20 3.53 12.08
CA HIS A 856 6.78 2.18 11.66
C HIS A 856 7.80 1.46 10.76
N THR A 857 8.36 2.15 9.78
CA THR A 857 9.13 1.57 8.67
C THR A 857 10.64 1.86 8.72
N THR A 858 11.11 2.60 9.73
CA THR A 858 12.53 2.96 9.84
C THR A 858 13.30 2.05 10.78
N GLU A 859 14.62 2.06 10.64
CA GLU A 859 15.50 1.36 11.57
C GLU A 859 15.51 2.02 12.96
N PRO A 860 15.82 1.28 14.04
CA PRO A 860 15.81 1.79 15.40
C PRO A 860 16.66 3.03 15.59
N GLU A 861 17.78 3.18 14.90
CA GLU A 861 18.70 4.32 15.04
C GLU A 861 18.03 5.68 14.74
N GLU A 862 16.93 5.67 13.97
CA GLU A 862 16.14 6.86 13.69
C GLU A 862 15.09 7.20 14.75
N ASP A 863 14.76 6.26 15.65
CA ASP A 863 13.78 6.52 16.70
C ASP A 863 14.36 7.51 17.71
N SER A 864 13.52 8.39 18.23
CA SER A 864 13.93 9.47 19.15
C SER A 864 12.97 9.56 20.30
N TRP A 865 13.46 9.93 21.47
CA TRP A 865 12.57 10.27 22.57
C TRP A 865 11.87 11.59 22.31
N VAL A 866 10.62 11.67 22.75
CA VAL A 866 9.79 12.87 22.59
C VAL A 866 9.05 13.18 23.87
N MET A 867 8.77 14.47 24.08
CA MET A 867 7.76 14.95 25.02
C MET A 867 6.47 15.28 24.26
N SER A 868 5.34 14.69 24.65
CA SER A 868 4.05 14.91 24.00
C SER A 868 2.90 14.81 25.02
N GLN A 869 1.76 15.42 24.68
CA GLN A 869 0.54 15.38 25.51
C GLN A 869 -0.25 14.07 25.36
N SER A 870 0.14 13.20 24.44
CA SER A 870 -0.51 11.92 24.20
C SER A 870 0.50 10.82 23.93
N VAL A 871 0.29 9.67 24.57
CA VAL A 871 1.02 8.41 24.31
C VAL A 871 0.28 7.49 23.33
N SER A 872 -0.78 8.00 22.70
CA SER A 872 -1.57 7.18 21.77
C SER A 872 -0.69 6.67 20.65
N LYS A 873 -0.81 5.37 20.36
CA LYS A 873 -0.18 4.74 19.20
C LYS A 873 -0.74 5.37 17.93
N LEU A 874 0.16 5.82 17.06
CA LEU A 874 -0.20 6.46 15.80
C LEU A 874 -0.61 5.40 14.79
N GLU A 875 -1.59 5.74 13.96
CA GLU A 875 -1.83 5.00 12.72
C GLU A 875 -0.78 5.42 11.68
N PRO A 876 -0.39 4.54 10.74
CA PRO A 876 0.57 4.88 9.71
C PRO A 876 0.19 6.16 8.93
N GLY A 877 1.17 7.04 8.68
CA GLY A 877 0.96 8.29 7.95
C GLY A 877 0.34 9.44 8.77
N THR A 878 0.11 9.24 10.07
CA THR A 878 -0.36 10.30 10.99
C THR A 878 0.80 10.99 11.72
N HIS A 879 0.56 12.21 12.19
CA HIS A 879 1.55 13.03 12.87
C HIS A 879 1.23 13.18 14.37
N ARG A 880 2.25 13.08 15.23
CA ARG A 880 2.15 13.40 16.66
C ARG A 880 2.62 14.83 16.90
N GLU A 881 1.83 15.59 17.64
CA GLU A 881 2.30 16.88 18.17
C GLU A 881 3.36 16.63 19.26
N VAL A 882 4.56 17.14 19.01
CA VAL A 882 5.75 16.97 19.85
C VAL A 882 6.13 18.32 20.43
N LEU A 883 6.29 18.38 21.75
CA LEU A 883 6.76 19.55 22.49
C LEU A 883 8.29 19.65 22.42
N CYS A 884 8.97 18.55 22.71
CA CYS A 884 10.44 18.43 22.60
C CYS A 884 10.80 17.12 21.90
N LYS A 885 11.79 17.16 21.01
CA LYS A 885 12.38 15.97 20.37
C LYS A 885 13.85 15.87 20.76
N PHE A 886 14.22 14.74 21.35
CA PHE A 886 15.57 14.49 21.80
C PHE A 886 16.45 13.96 20.65
N PRO A 887 17.77 14.17 20.68
CA PRO A 887 18.68 13.56 19.73
C PRO A 887 18.65 12.03 19.85
N SER A 888 18.83 11.32 18.73
CA SER A 888 18.79 9.85 18.73
C SER A 888 19.87 9.22 19.61
N SER A 889 21.00 9.91 19.83
CA SER A 889 22.06 9.53 20.76
C SER A 889 21.62 9.49 22.23
N TRP A 890 20.52 10.15 22.59
CA TRP A 890 20.04 10.20 23.97
C TRP A 890 19.57 8.83 24.48
N LYS A 891 19.32 7.82 23.62
CA LYS A 891 18.90 6.48 24.07
C LYS A 891 19.87 5.82 25.03
N GLU A 892 21.17 5.91 24.75
CA GLU A 892 22.20 5.36 25.63
C GLU A 892 22.31 6.16 26.92
N GLN A 893 22.04 7.45 26.86
CA GLN A 893 22.06 8.36 28.00
C GLN A 893 20.85 8.15 28.91
N GLU A 894 19.66 7.92 28.35
CA GLU A 894 18.46 7.51 29.11
C GLU A 894 18.72 6.21 29.84
N GLN A 895 19.32 5.22 29.19
CA GLN A 895 19.63 3.96 29.85
C GLN A 895 20.56 4.17 31.05
N LYS A 896 21.55 5.05 30.93
CA LYS A 896 22.45 5.42 32.05
C LYS A 896 21.71 6.22 33.13
N LEU A 897 20.86 7.16 32.74
CA LEU A 897 20.01 7.93 33.66
C LEU A 897 19.16 7.00 34.51
N ARG A 898 18.53 5.99 33.87
CA ARG A 898 17.69 4.99 34.52
C ARG A 898 18.46 3.99 35.38
N GLN A 899 19.67 3.59 34.97
CA GLN A 899 20.47 2.60 35.70
C GLN A 899 21.32 3.19 36.83
N TYR A 900 21.80 4.43 36.67
CA TYR A 900 22.82 5.04 37.54
C TYR A 900 22.41 6.38 38.14
N GLY A 901 21.21 6.90 37.84
CA GLY A 901 20.70 8.14 38.42
C GLY A 901 21.58 9.36 38.14
N THR A 902 22.32 9.38 37.03
CA THR A 902 23.24 10.48 36.71
C THR A 902 22.48 11.65 36.08
N PRO A 903 22.53 12.88 36.66
CA PRO A 903 21.91 14.05 36.05
C PRO A 903 22.34 14.25 34.59
N GLN A 904 21.42 14.66 33.73
CA GLN A 904 21.68 14.90 32.31
C GLN A 904 21.24 16.30 31.92
N THR A 905 22.06 16.96 31.12
CA THR A 905 21.67 18.17 30.39
C THR A 905 21.59 17.79 28.92
N VAL A 906 20.44 18.03 28.30
CA VAL A 906 20.16 17.55 26.94
C VAL A 906 19.68 18.71 26.08
N GLN A 907 20.29 18.87 24.92
CA GLN A 907 19.89 19.84 23.89
C GLN A 907 18.88 19.21 22.92
#